data_AF-A0A329SAZ3-F1
#
_entry.id   AF-A0A329SAZ3-F1
#
_cell.length_a   1.000
_cell.length_b   1.000
_cell.length_c   1.000
_cell.angle_alpha   90.00
_cell.angle_beta   90.00
_cell.angle_gamma   90.00
#
_symmetry.space_group_name_H-M   'P 1'
#
loop_
_entity.id
_entity.type
_entity.pdbx_description
1 polymer ?
#
loop_
_entity_poly.entity_id
_entity_poly.type
_entity_poly.pdbx_seq_one_letter_code
_entity_poly.pdbx_strand_id
1 'polypeptide(L)'
;MPTHLLTLDDALLLRVLSFAAERDVEAVTMASRLVALHVLPQYPEIWRVLFARQWEKLNFPLDAKTENARNLVVDARLRALFPLECTDARIFQLLTHAIVQLPSGMDIGETQRSRGYSDTHHRIVPLEKKKSEGQDDDGVVTTFAFDGRRFGNDRSVRANVPFPTSLYIAVFKRRVQDFANKKQSFVYQIGATTSGYFEISISNPISRPSPHTVRNGRVEMTAIGLVPSSFPLVGKQPGWIIPSFGYHGDNGKLYSALPLEPFGPQFGVNDTVGCGIRHSSKDNGRRVFFTHNGNTVTSRYLPGSGRYIPCDKKHEWFPVVGLDSPNTIHVNFGQQPFKYDHVIDELFSECVGINALAARQMLQNANKARFHSVRHNCIDAFIANILERRRLTTAFAAGMATSLFDLGDELLVHVLSFAAPRDVESLTVASPLVARDVVPWFPAIWENIFRRRWEALNFPLDSDTLLQINENLDALFPSSCTESRKLQLLTHAIIPVPSYADIRETQKALGYTDAYHRIVSLQAPDLRESHAVDFALDGGMLGDDRCVRANMPFPTTFHVAVYKRNPTEEDKVQGHTRPVYHVGVVPGGYFELSLSKRQHRHARAPSMFGQEAMTSIGLVNSKFPLVGKQPGWTRRSHGYHGDDGRYYHGTPFEQGQPFGPIFKSGGTVGCGIRINPRTGTLFVFFTNNGELLSGEDGAYEECEHRNWYPAVGLDSYDALHLNFGQEPFVYGAITDELFEECNDMATAVSEQLQWYDISDSDGESSDDEENNDDNDSGDGFGSDADMSDEELA
;
A
#
# COMPACT_ATOMS: atom_id res chain seq x y z
N MET A 1 27.63 -13.10 -33.30
CA MET A 1 26.43 -13.90 -33.64
C MET A 1 25.36 -13.52 -32.64
N PRO A 2 24.09 -13.33 -33.01
CA PRO A 2 23.07 -13.05 -32.02
C PRO A 2 22.95 -14.29 -31.13
N THR A 3 23.26 -14.13 -29.84
CA THR A 3 23.01 -15.14 -28.82
C THR A 3 21.51 -15.26 -28.67
N HIS A 4 20.93 -16.19 -29.42
CA HIS A 4 19.52 -16.52 -29.29
C HIS A 4 19.23 -16.99 -27.86
N LEU A 5 18.07 -16.59 -27.33
CA LEU A 5 17.43 -17.01 -26.07
C LEU A 5 17.28 -18.54 -25.88
N LEU A 6 17.77 -19.34 -26.83
CA LEU A 6 17.84 -20.81 -26.85
C LEU A 6 18.69 -21.42 -25.72
N THR A 7 19.27 -20.61 -24.82
CA THR A 7 20.25 -21.03 -23.80
C THR A 7 19.80 -20.88 -22.34
N LEU A 8 18.58 -20.42 -22.04
CA LEU A 8 18.13 -20.31 -20.64
C LEU A 8 17.75 -21.69 -20.07
N ASP A 9 18.46 -22.10 -19.00
CA ASP A 9 18.24 -23.32 -18.23
C ASP A 9 16.86 -23.31 -17.52
N ASP A 10 16.21 -24.48 -17.40
CA ASP A 10 14.98 -24.71 -16.64
C ASP A 10 15.09 -24.16 -15.20
N ALA A 11 16.30 -24.17 -14.63
CA ALA A 11 16.61 -23.58 -13.33
C ALA A 11 16.40 -22.05 -13.26
N LEU A 12 16.65 -21.33 -14.36
CA LEU A 12 16.44 -19.88 -14.43
C LEU A 12 14.95 -19.55 -14.55
N LEU A 13 14.20 -20.30 -15.36
CA LEU A 13 12.74 -20.15 -15.48
C LEU A 13 12.03 -20.43 -14.15
N LEU A 14 12.48 -21.46 -13.43
CA LEU A 14 12.06 -21.76 -12.06
C LEU A 14 12.27 -20.58 -11.12
N ARG A 15 13.45 -19.94 -11.18
CA ARG A 15 13.73 -18.72 -10.43
C ARG A 15 12.78 -17.60 -10.83
N VAL A 16 12.61 -17.31 -12.12
CA VAL A 16 11.75 -16.24 -12.62
C VAL A 16 10.30 -16.41 -12.15
N LEU A 17 9.72 -17.61 -12.32
CA LEU A 17 8.34 -17.89 -11.89
C LEU A 17 8.19 -17.91 -10.36
N SER A 18 9.26 -18.22 -9.62
CA SER A 18 9.25 -18.16 -8.15
C SER A 18 9.26 -16.73 -7.60
N PHE A 19 9.69 -15.74 -8.38
CA PHE A 19 9.66 -14.33 -8.02
C PHE A 19 8.43 -13.60 -8.57
N ALA A 20 7.88 -14.06 -9.70
CA ALA A 20 6.70 -13.49 -10.34
C ALA A 20 5.46 -13.43 -9.41
N ALA A 21 4.65 -12.38 -9.58
CA ALA A 21 3.35 -12.28 -8.93
C ALA A 21 2.40 -13.41 -9.37
N GLU A 22 1.44 -13.79 -8.50
CA GLU A 22 0.42 -14.83 -8.78
C GLU A 22 -0.26 -14.59 -10.14
N ARG A 23 -0.63 -13.32 -10.40
CA ARG A 23 -1.28 -12.89 -11.64
C ARG A 23 -0.42 -13.12 -12.89
N ASP A 24 0.90 -13.02 -12.75
CA ASP A 24 1.84 -13.12 -13.88
C ASP A 24 2.10 -14.60 -14.21
N VAL A 25 2.25 -15.45 -13.19
CA VAL A 25 2.28 -16.91 -13.36
C VAL A 25 0.98 -17.41 -14.00
N GLU A 26 -0.18 -16.88 -13.57
CA GLU A 26 -1.48 -17.17 -14.19
C GLU A 26 -1.60 -16.66 -15.63
N ALA A 27 -1.17 -15.42 -15.90
CA ALA A 27 -1.19 -14.85 -17.25
C ALA A 27 -0.34 -15.69 -18.21
N VAL A 28 0.85 -16.13 -17.78
CA VAL A 28 1.70 -17.05 -18.55
C VAL A 28 1.03 -18.42 -18.73
N THR A 29 0.35 -18.94 -17.70
CA THR A 29 -0.44 -20.19 -17.79
C THR A 29 -1.59 -20.08 -18.79
N MET A 30 -2.27 -18.94 -18.82
CA MET A 30 -3.39 -18.70 -19.73
C MET A 30 -2.94 -18.42 -21.16
N ALA A 31 -1.83 -17.69 -21.32
CA ALA A 31 -1.24 -17.36 -22.60
C ALA A 31 -0.56 -18.57 -23.26
N SER A 32 -0.05 -19.52 -22.46
CA SER A 32 0.67 -20.69 -22.97
C SER A 32 0.07 -22.01 -22.46
N ARG A 33 -0.61 -22.71 -23.38
CA ARG A 33 -1.08 -24.09 -23.16
C ARG A 33 0.06 -25.07 -22.86
N LEU A 34 1.26 -24.79 -23.35
CA LEU A 34 2.47 -25.56 -23.06
C LEU A 34 2.87 -25.41 -21.58
N VAL A 35 2.95 -24.18 -21.07
CA VAL A 35 3.29 -23.91 -19.66
C VAL A 35 2.24 -24.54 -18.74
N ALA A 36 0.96 -24.40 -19.07
CA ALA A 36 -0.14 -24.94 -18.28
C ALA A 36 -0.16 -26.48 -18.22
N LEU A 37 0.10 -27.16 -19.33
CA LEU A 37 -0.07 -28.61 -19.42
C LEU A 37 1.21 -29.40 -19.18
N HIS A 38 2.38 -28.80 -19.42
CA HIS A 38 3.65 -29.52 -19.41
C HIS A 38 4.65 -28.96 -18.40
N VAL A 39 4.63 -27.66 -18.08
CA VAL A 39 5.68 -27.05 -17.24
C VAL A 39 5.25 -26.99 -15.78
N LEU A 40 4.15 -26.30 -15.47
CA LEU A 40 3.69 -26.16 -14.09
C LEU A 40 3.38 -27.48 -13.36
N PRO A 41 2.88 -28.54 -14.03
CA PRO A 41 2.71 -29.84 -13.39
C PRO A 41 4.01 -30.47 -12.87
N GLN A 42 5.17 -30.11 -13.43
CA GLN A 42 6.48 -30.63 -13.00
C GLN A 42 7.02 -29.92 -11.75
N TYR A 43 6.49 -28.74 -11.40
CA TYR A 43 7.04 -27.83 -10.38
C TYR A 43 5.98 -27.37 -9.36
N PRO A 44 5.43 -28.30 -8.53
CA PRO A 44 4.36 -27.99 -7.57
C PRO A 44 4.76 -26.97 -6.49
N GLU A 45 6.05 -26.79 -6.22
CA GLU A 45 6.61 -25.83 -5.28
C GLU A 45 6.27 -24.39 -5.60
N ILE A 46 6.15 -24.03 -6.89
CA ILE A 46 5.82 -22.65 -7.31
C ILE A 46 4.46 -22.26 -6.70
N TRP A 47 3.46 -23.11 -6.87
CA TRP A 47 2.11 -22.86 -6.35
C TRP A 47 2.03 -22.95 -4.83
N ARG A 48 2.87 -23.76 -4.18
CA ARG A 48 2.97 -23.79 -2.71
C ARG A 48 3.52 -22.49 -2.14
N VAL A 49 4.56 -21.93 -2.77
CA VAL A 49 5.13 -20.64 -2.40
C VAL A 49 4.13 -19.51 -2.65
N LEU A 50 3.45 -19.51 -3.81
CA LEU A 50 2.40 -18.54 -4.11
C LEU A 50 1.24 -18.62 -3.12
N PHE A 51 0.81 -19.82 -2.75
CA PHE A 51 -0.19 -20.03 -1.69
C PHE A 51 0.26 -19.39 -0.37
N ALA A 52 1.50 -19.67 0.06
CA ALA A 52 2.02 -19.13 1.32
C ALA A 52 2.11 -17.59 1.31
N ARG A 53 2.58 -16.99 0.20
CA ARG A 53 2.63 -15.54 0.04
C ARG A 53 1.25 -14.90 0.05
N GLN A 54 0.30 -15.47 -0.68
CA GLN A 54 -1.07 -14.95 -0.73
C GLN A 54 -1.79 -15.12 0.62
N TRP A 55 -1.51 -16.21 1.34
CA TRP A 55 -1.98 -16.39 2.71
C TRP A 55 -1.42 -15.31 3.64
N GLU A 56 -0.11 -15.09 3.63
CA GLU A 56 0.54 -14.07 4.48
C GLU A 56 0.03 -12.66 4.20
N LYS A 57 -0.27 -12.33 2.94
CA LYS A 57 -0.82 -11.04 2.54
C LYS A 57 -2.18 -10.74 3.19
N LEU A 58 -3.03 -11.75 3.38
CA LEU A 58 -4.40 -11.58 3.87
C LEU A 58 -4.57 -11.96 5.35
N ASN A 59 -3.73 -12.87 5.85
CA ASN A 59 -3.92 -13.53 7.13
C ASN A 59 -2.69 -13.34 8.03
N PHE A 60 -1.93 -14.40 8.28
CA PHE A 60 -0.74 -14.36 9.14
C PHE A 60 0.44 -15.03 8.45
N PRO A 61 1.69 -14.64 8.78
CA PRO A 61 2.87 -15.23 8.19
C PRO A 61 2.95 -16.73 8.50
N LEU A 62 3.16 -17.51 7.45
CA LEU A 62 3.54 -18.92 7.59
C LEU A 62 5.06 -18.95 7.68
N ASP A 63 5.61 -19.56 8.74
CA ASP A 63 7.05 -19.83 8.84
C ASP A 63 7.46 -20.99 7.91
N ALA A 64 6.93 -20.96 6.69
CA ALA A 64 7.15 -21.91 5.61
C ALA A 64 8.44 -21.61 4.83
N LYS A 65 9.41 -20.91 5.46
CA LYS A 65 10.76 -20.62 4.92
C LYS A 65 11.66 -21.86 4.82
N THR A 66 11.14 -23.05 5.08
CA THR A 66 11.81 -24.31 4.71
C THR A 66 11.70 -24.48 3.19
N GLU A 67 12.83 -24.72 2.51
CA GLU A 67 12.97 -25.01 1.08
C GLU A 67 11.65 -25.47 0.42
N ASN A 68 11.04 -24.57 -0.37
CA ASN A 68 9.88 -24.85 -1.23
C ASN A 68 8.53 -25.10 -0.52
N ALA A 69 8.32 -24.54 0.68
CA ALA A 69 7.04 -24.61 1.42
C ALA A 69 6.53 -26.07 1.61
N ARG A 70 7.48 -27.01 1.81
CA ARG A 70 7.19 -28.45 1.96
C ARG A 70 6.39 -28.82 3.20
N ASN A 71 6.31 -27.93 4.18
CA ASN A 71 5.55 -28.11 5.41
C ASN A 71 4.04 -27.77 5.27
N LEU A 72 3.59 -27.35 4.09
CA LEU A 72 2.17 -27.22 3.75
C LEU A 72 1.56 -28.60 3.43
N VAL A 73 0.53 -29.01 4.15
CA VAL A 73 -0.11 -30.31 4.00
C VAL A 73 -1.61 -30.15 3.80
N VAL A 74 -2.15 -30.61 2.67
CA VAL A 74 -3.60 -30.60 2.41
C VAL A 74 -4.27 -31.74 3.20
N ASP A 75 -5.30 -31.41 3.99
CA ASP A 75 -6.08 -32.38 4.74
C ASP A 75 -6.70 -33.43 3.82
N ALA A 76 -6.72 -34.69 4.25
CA ALA A 76 -7.19 -35.82 3.44
C ALA A 76 -8.64 -35.63 2.93
N ARG A 77 -9.52 -35.00 3.72
CA ARG A 77 -10.91 -34.74 3.32
C ARG A 77 -11.00 -33.71 2.21
N LEU A 78 -10.19 -32.65 2.30
CA LEU A 78 -10.06 -31.64 1.24
C LEU A 78 -9.40 -32.23 -0.01
N ARG A 79 -8.34 -33.05 0.15
CA ARG A 79 -7.67 -33.74 -0.97
C ARG A 79 -8.62 -34.67 -1.74
N ALA A 80 -9.53 -35.34 -1.03
CA ALA A 80 -10.54 -36.23 -1.62
C ALA A 80 -11.59 -35.48 -2.48
N LEU A 81 -11.61 -34.14 -2.46
CA LEU A 81 -12.46 -33.36 -3.36
C LEU A 81 -11.92 -33.28 -4.79
N PHE A 82 -10.63 -33.55 -4.97
CA PHE A 82 -9.96 -33.50 -6.26
C PHE A 82 -9.85 -34.91 -6.86
N PRO A 83 -9.89 -35.06 -8.20
CA PRO A 83 -9.56 -36.33 -8.86
C PRO A 83 -8.22 -36.90 -8.38
N LEU A 84 -8.06 -38.23 -8.48
CA LEU A 84 -6.81 -38.88 -8.10
C LEU A 84 -5.65 -38.38 -8.97
N GLU A 85 -5.86 -38.21 -10.28
CA GLU A 85 -4.87 -37.64 -11.19
C GLU A 85 -4.59 -36.13 -11.03
N CYS A 86 -5.33 -35.41 -10.16
CA CYS A 86 -5.10 -33.99 -9.97
C CYS A 86 -3.75 -33.74 -9.31
N THR A 87 -2.89 -32.98 -9.99
CA THR A 87 -1.55 -32.65 -9.52
C THR A 87 -1.59 -31.68 -8.34
N ASP A 88 -0.55 -31.75 -7.50
CA ASP A 88 -0.35 -30.82 -6.38
C ASP A 88 -0.34 -29.36 -6.86
N ALA A 89 0.32 -29.07 -7.99
CA ALA A 89 0.33 -27.75 -8.61
C ALA A 89 -1.09 -27.22 -8.83
N ARG A 90 -1.99 -28.04 -9.39
CA ARG A 90 -3.38 -27.64 -9.65
C ARG A 90 -4.21 -27.49 -8.37
N ILE A 91 -3.94 -28.31 -7.36
CA ILE A 91 -4.60 -28.20 -6.06
C ILE A 91 -4.21 -26.88 -5.40
N PHE A 92 -2.91 -26.60 -5.26
CA PHE A 92 -2.43 -25.37 -4.65
C PHE A 92 -2.86 -24.13 -5.44
N GLN A 93 -2.88 -24.16 -6.78
CA GLN A 93 -3.46 -23.10 -7.59
C GLN A 93 -4.90 -22.76 -7.19
N LEU A 94 -5.78 -23.77 -7.14
CA LEU A 94 -7.18 -23.56 -6.77
C LEU A 94 -7.34 -23.09 -5.32
N LEU A 95 -6.48 -23.57 -4.42
CA LEU A 95 -6.48 -23.15 -3.03
C LEU A 95 -6.02 -21.70 -2.88
N THR A 96 -4.98 -21.26 -3.59
CA THR A 96 -4.47 -19.88 -3.57
C THR A 96 -5.59 -18.91 -3.94
N HIS A 97 -6.37 -19.23 -4.98
CA HIS A 97 -7.46 -18.39 -5.45
C HIS A 97 -8.66 -18.35 -4.49
N ALA A 98 -8.77 -19.35 -3.60
CA ALA A 98 -9.86 -19.45 -2.63
C ALA A 98 -9.51 -18.89 -1.25
N ILE A 99 -8.33 -18.29 -1.08
CA ILE A 99 -7.94 -17.63 0.16
C ILE A 99 -8.81 -16.39 0.35
N VAL A 100 -9.37 -16.27 1.56
CA VAL A 100 -10.09 -15.09 2.03
C VAL A 100 -9.42 -14.57 3.29
N GLN A 101 -9.72 -13.33 3.67
CA GLN A 101 -9.28 -12.77 4.94
C GLN A 101 -10.00 -13.47 6.10
N LEU A 102 -9.24 -13.87 7.12
CA LEU A 102 -9.69 -14.59 8.30
C LEU A 102 -9.19 -13.90 9.58
N PRO A 103 -9.83 -14.14 10.74
CA PRO A 103 -9.33 -13.63 12.01
C PRO A 103 -7.88 -14.08 12.22
N SER A 104 -6.97 -13.12 12.23
CA SER A 104 -5.51 -13.37 12.26
C SER A 104 -4.79 -12.50 13.29
N GLY A 105 -5.48 -11.53 13.89
CA GLY A 105 -4.99 -10.70 14.97
C GLY A 105 -6.11 -9.91 15.62
N MET A 106 -5.77 -9.21 16.70
CA MET A 106 -6.67 -8.42 17.53
C MET A 106 -6.47 -6.94 17.23
N ASP A 107 -7.54 -6.24 16.84
CA ASP A 107 -7.50 -4.83 16.46
C ASP A 107 -7.63 -3.93 17.71
N ILE A 108 -6.48 -3.53 18.25
CA ILE A 108 -6.43 -2.58 19.37
C ILE A 108 -6.89 -1.20 18.93
N GLY A 109 -6.57 -0.81 17.70
CA GLY A 109 -6.95 0.48 17.12
C GLY A 109 -8.46 0.70 17.17
N GLU A 110 -9.26 -0.34 16.93
CA GLU A 110 -10.71 -0.27 17.00
C GLU A 110 -11.21 0.03 18.42
N THR A 111 -10.55 -0.55 19.42
CA THR A 111 -10.84 -0.26 20.83
C THR A 111 -10.46 1.18 21.16
N GLN A 112 -9.34 1.67 20.61
CA GLN A 112 -8.86 3.04 20.79
C GLN A 112 -9.77 4.09 20.15
N ARG A 113 -10.37 3.77 18.98
CA ARG A 113 -11.34 4.62 18.28
C ARG A 113 -12.74 4.59 18.90
N SER A 114 -13.02 3.64 19.79
CA SER A 114 -14.35 3.47 20.39
C SER A 114 -14.72 4.61 21.35
N ARG A 115 -15.99 5.03 21.31
CA ARG A 115 -16.52 6.11 22.16
C ARG A 115 -16.26 5.82 23.65
N GLY A 116 -15.64 6.76 24.35
CA GLY A 116 -15.31 6.64 25.78
C GLY A 116 -13.94 6.00 26.05
N TYR A 117 -13.15 5.73 25.02
CA TYR A 117 -11.74 5.40 25.17
C TYR A 117 -10.94 6.55 25.80
N SER A 118 -9.92 6.21 26.59
CA SER A 118 -9.00 7.18 27.21
C SER A 118 -7.71 6.52 27.68
N ASP A 119 -6.57 7.03 27.22
CA ASP A 119 -5.23 6.55 27.59
C ASP A 119 -4.81 6.93 29.01
N THR A 120 -5.50 7.89 29.63
CA THR A 120 -5.14 8.41 30.96
C THR A 120 -5.34 7.39 32.08
N HIS A 121 -6.22 6.42 31.86
CA HIS A 121 -6.59 5.43 32.87
C HIS A 121 -6.46 4.00 32.35
N HIS A 122 -6.73 3.74 31.06
CA HIS A 122 -6.84 2.40 30.50
C HIS A 122 -6.24 2.28 29.10
N ARG A 123 -4.90 2.24 29.05
CA ARG A 123 -4.15 2.03 27.80
C ARG A 123 -3.94 0.53 27.55
N ILE A 124 -4.35 0.06 26.38
CA ILE A 124 -4.00 -1.26 25.87
C ILE A 124 -2.78 -1.09 24.98
N VAL A 125 -1.73 -1.85 25.25
CA VAL A 125 -0.47 -1.76 24.52
C VAL A 125 -0.16 -3.05 23.79
N PRO A 126 0.31 -2.96 22.53
CA PRO A 126 0.89 -4.10 21.86
C PRO A 126 2.23 -4.46 22.52
N LEU A 127 2.55 -5.75 22.59
CA LEU A 127 3.80 -6.25 23.18
C LEU A 127 4.75 -6.87 22.14
N GLU A 128 4.37 -6.79 20.86
CA GLU A 128 5.19 -7.24 19.74
C GLU A 128 6.22 -6.15 19.39
N LYS A 129 7.42 -6.55 18.97
CA LYS A 129 8.44 -5.59 18.52
C LYS A 129 7.94 -4.91 17.25
N LYS A 130 7.86 -3.58 17.24
CA LYS A 130 7.62 -2.82 16.01
C LYS A 130 8.65 -3.27 14.95
N LYS A 131 8.16 -3.72 13.80
CA LYS A 131 9.00 -3.78 12.59
C LYS A 131 9.43 -2.35 12.27
N SER A 132 10.65 -2.22 11.75
CA SER A 132 11.37 -0.98 11.42
C SER A 132 10.50 0.19 10.92
N GLU A 133 10.89 1.41 11.30
CA GLU A 133 10.23 2.69 10.98
C GLU A 133 9.82 2.79 9.50
N GLY A 134 8.51 2.89 9.23
CA GLY A 134 7.98 3.15 7.89
C GLY A 134 6.69 2.42 7.50
N GLN A 135 6.24 1.41 8.25
CA GLN A 135 4.90 0.82 8.08
C GLN A 135 3.99 1.25 9.23
N ASP A 136 2.92 1.98 8.90
CA ASP A 136 1.77 2.14 9.80
C ASP A 136 1.21 0.74 10.09
N ASP A 137 1.57 0.18 11.23
CA ASP A 137 1.02 -1.08 11.70
C ASP A 137 -0.38 -0.76 12.25
N ASP A 138 -1.43 -1.19 11.55
CA ASP A 138 -2.87 -0.88 11.74
C ASP A 138 -3.45 -1.25 13.14
N GLY A 139 -2.61 -1.49 14.15
CA GLY A 139 -3.01 -1.82 15.51
C GLY A 139 -3.46 -3.27 15.70
N VAL A 140 -3.24 -4.13 14.70
CA VAL A 140 -3.60 -5.56 14.73
C VAL A 140 -2.45 -6.38 15.33
N VAL A 141 -2.68 -7.00 16.49
CA VAL A 141 -1.63 -7.76 17.19
C VAL A 141 -2.13 -9.10 17.73
N THR A 142 -1.22 -10.02 18.01
CA THR A 142 -1.52 -11.28 18.71
C THR A 142 -1.18 -11.22 20.20
N THR A 143 -0.28 -10.32 20.61
CA THR A 143 0.14 -10.19 22.02
C THR A 143 -0.02 -8.77 22.53
N PHE A 144 -0.80 -8.61 23.60
CA PHE A 144 -1.11 -7.31 24.19
C PHE A 144 -1.35 -7.41 25.69
N ALA A 145 -1.24 -6.27 26.35
CA ALA A 145 -1.49 -6.16 27.78
C ALA A 145 -2.09 -4.80 28.14
N PHE A 146 -2.52 -4.72 29.39
CA PHE A 146 -2.94 -3.50 30.02
C PHE A 146 -1.73 -2.74 30.62
N ASP A 147 -1.60 -1.45 30.33
CA ASP A 147 -0.49 -0.57 30.77
C ASP A 147 -1.01 0.74 31.41
N GLY A 148 -2.10 0.65 32.16
CA GLY A 148 -2.72 1.79 32.85
C GLY A 148 -2.50 1.78 34.37
N ARG A 149 -2.72 2.93 35.02
CA ARG A 149 -2.56 3.07 36.49
C ARG A 149 -3.81 2.62 37.31
N ARG A 150 -4.95 2.28 36.67
CA ARG A 150 -6.23 1.89 37.33
C ARG A 150 -6.96 0.77 36.58
N PHE A 151 -7.78 -0.05 37.27
CA PHE A 151 -8.59 -1.13 36.66
C PHE A 151 -9.43 -0.72 35.45
N GLY A 152 -9.29 -1.49 34.36
CA GLY A 152 -9.54 -1.30 32.93
C GLY A 152 -10.81 -0.60 32.44
N ASN A 153 -11.79 -0.27 33.29
CA ASN A 153 -13.10 0.22 32.86
C ASN A 153 -13.72 -0.68 31.77
N ASP A 154 -13.61 -1.99 31.97
CA ASP A 154 -14.29 -3.01 31.18
C ASP A 154 -13.99 -2.92 29.67
N ARG A 155 -12.73 -3.12 29.25
CA ARG A 155 -12.33 -3.04 27.84
C ARG A 155 -12.46 -4.38 27.15
N SER A 156 -12.79 -4.35 25.87
CA SER A 156 -12.77 -5.54 25.01
C SER A 156 -11.94 -5.24 23.77
N VAL A 157 -11.09 -6.17 23.35
CA VAL A 157 -10.39 -6.10 22.07
C VAL A 157 -10.97 -7.19 21.18
N ARG A 158 -11.46 -6.83 19.99
CA ARG A 158 -12.00 -7.78 19.02
C ARG A 158 -10.98 -8.08 17.91
N ALA A 159 -11.16 -9.21 17.24
CA ALA A 159 -10.39 -9.53 16.03
C ALA A 159 -10.61 -8.51 14.91
N ASN A 160 -9.63 -8.43 14.02
CA ASN A 160 -9.65 -7.58 12.84
C ASN A 160 -10.83 -7.86 11.90
N VAL A 161 -11.23 -9.13 11.76
CA VAL A 161 -12.37 -9.57 10.94
C VAL A 161 -13.21 -10.62 11.69
N PRO A 162 -14.49 -10.86 11.31
CA PRO A 162 -15.30 -11.89 11.92
C PRO A 162 -15.00 -13.28 11.36
N PHE A 163 -15.49 -14.34 12.02
CA PHE A 163 -15.50 -15.66 11.42
C PHE A 163 -16.45 -15.68 10.19
N PRO A 164 -16.01 -16.22 9.03
CA PRO A 164 -16.83 -16.26 7.83
C PRO A 164 -18.18 -16.95 8.03
N THR A 165 -19.18 -16.50 7.28
CA THR A 165 -20.51 -17.11 7.32
C THR A 165 -20.67 -18.28 6.35
N SER A 166 -19.86 -18.30 5.30
CA SER A 166 -19.76 -19.37 4.29
C SER A 166 -18.58 -20.29 4.56
N LEU A 167 -18.48 -21.38 3.77
CA LEU A 167 -17.31 -22.24 3.77
C LEU A 167 -16.07 -21.45 3.28
N TYR A 168 -14.91 -21.73 3.88
CA TYR A 168 -13.62 -21.11 3.54
C TYR A 168 -12.45 -22.10 3.70
N ILE A 169 -11.31 -21.77 3.09
CA ILE A 169 -10.03 -22.47 3.30
C ILE A 169 -9.38 -21.96 4.59
N ALA A 170 -9.03 -22.85 5.50
CA ALA A 170 -8.33 -22.52 6.74
C ALA A 170 -6.98 -23.25 6.82
N VAL A 171 -6.01 -22.60 7.47
CA VAL A 171 -4.67 -23.13 7.68
C VAL A 171 -4.35 -23.08 9.16
N PHE A 172 -3.97 -24.22 9.73
CA PHE A 172 -3.62 -24.34 11.14
C PHE A 172 -2.25 -25.00 11.30
N LYS A 173 -1.38 -24.42 12.14
CA LYS A 173 -0.12 -25.05 12.51
C LYS A 173 -0.39 -26.22 13.43
N ARG A 174 0.13 -27.40 13.09
CA ARG A 174 -0.12 -28.66 13.81
C ARG A 174 1.19 -29.35 14.18
N ARG A 175 1.20 -30.00 15.34
CA ARG A 175 2.30 -30.87 15.80
C ARG A 175 2.20 -32.21 15.08
N VAL A 176 3.30 -32.68 14.50
CA VAL A 176 3.39 -34.02 13.89
C VAL A 176 4.46 -34.83 14.64
N GLN A 177 4.16 -36.10 14.92
CA GLN A 177 5.13 -37.03 15.49
C GLN A 177 5.98 -37.64 14.36
N ASP A 178 7.28 -37.32 14.34
CA ASP A 178 8.25 -38.06 13.54
C ASP A 178 8.71 -39.30 14.34
N PHE A 179 8.09 -40.44 14.03
CA PHE A 179 8.41 -41.72 14.67
C PHE A 179 9.83 -42.21 14.37
N ALA A 180 10.49 -41.71 13.32
CA ALA A 180 11.83 -42.15 12.93
C ALA A 180 12.92 -41.43 13.73
N ASN A 181 12.77 -40.12 14.01
CA ASN A 181 13.85 -39.31 14.59
C ASN A 181 13.63 -38.83 16.03
N LYS A 182 12.48 -39.13 16.66
CA LYS A 182 12.08 -38.60 17.99
C LYS A 182 12.15 -37.06 18.10
N LYS A 183 12.25 -36.34 16.98
CA LYS A 183 12.21 -34.87 16.91
C LYS A 183 10.78 -34.43 16.67
N GLN A 184 10.36 -33.41 17.39
CA GLN A 184 9.05 -32.80 17.18
C GLN A 184 9.09 -31.97 15.89
N SER A 185 8.22 -32.27 14.94
CA SER A 185 8.07 -31.52 13.68
C SER A 185 6.70 -30.81 13.64
N PHE A 186 6.60 -29.79 12.78
CA PHE A 186 5.39 -29.00 12.61
C PHE A 186 5.03 -28.90 11.14
N VAL A 187 3.73 -28.95 10.85
CA VAL A 187 3.17 -28.72 9.51
C VAL A 187 2.08 -27.66 9.59
N TYR A 188 1.79 -27.03 8.46
CA TYR A 188 0.61 -26.20 8.29
C TYR A 188 -0.44 -27.01 7.54
N GLN A 189 -1.47 -27.45 8.27
CA GLN A 189 -2.53 -28.27 7.71
C GLN A 189 -3.59 -27.37 7.06
N ILE A 190 -3.87 -27.60 5.78
CA ILE A 190 -4.82 -26.83 4.96
C ILE A 190 -6.11 -27.63 4.83
N GLY A 191 -7.24 -27.07 5.23
CA GLY A 191 -8.54 -27.71 5.13
C GLY A 191 -9.65 -26.71 4.78
N ALA A 192 -10.88 -27.20 4.69
CA ALA A 192 -12.05 -26.37 4.44
C ALA A 192 -13.08 -26.54 5.57
N THR A 193 -13.67 -25.43 6.02
CA THR A 193 -14.57 -25.39 7.19
C THR A 193 -15.58 -24.25 7.07
N THR A 194 -16.72 -24.36 7.76
CA THR A 194 -17.68 -23.25 7.98
C THR A 194 -17.60 -22.67 9.40
N SER A 195 -16.65 -23.18 10.17
CA SER A 195 -16.53 -23.03 11.62
C SER A 195 -15.15 -22.50 11.98
N GLY A 196 -15.08 -21.77 13.09
CA GLY A 196 -13.87 -21.09 13.54
C GLY A 196 -13.56 -21.36 15.02
N TYR A 197 -12.29 -21.19 15.38
CA TYR A 197 -11.80 -21.39 16.75
C TYR A 197 -10.55 -20.51 16.97
N PHE A 198 -10.41 -20.00 18.18
CA PHE A 198 -9.21 -19.31 18.65
C PHE A 198 -9.00 -19.59 20.14
N GLU A 199 -7.78 -19.40 20.63
CA GLU A 199 -7.47 -19.53 22.05
C GLU A 199 -6.64 -18.36 22.56
N ILE A 200 -6.78 -18.07 23.85
CA ILE A 200 -5.94 -17.11 24.57
C ILE A 200 -5.07 -17.85 25.58
N SER A 201 -3.81 -17.47 25.68
CA SER A 201 -2.92 -17.85 26.78
C SER A 201 -2.65 -16.64 27.66
N ILE A 202 -2.77 -16.83 28.97
CA ILE A 202 -2.68 -15.75 29.96
C ILE A 202 -1.37 -15.91 30.72
N SER A 203 -0.54 -14.87 30.74
CA SER A 203 0.72 -14.87 31.48
C SER A 203 0.81 -13.70 32.44
N ASN A 204 1.79 -13.77 33.35
CA ASN A 204 2.09 -12.68 34.27
C ASN A 204 2.30 -11.35 33.51
N PRO A 205 1.93 -10.21 34.11
CA PRO A 205 2.22 -8.88 33.54
C PRO A 205 3.72 -8.70 33.29
N ILE A 206 4.08 -8.09 32.15
CA ILE A 206 5.48 -7.79 31.79
C ILE A 206 6.09 -6.73 32.70
N SER A 207 5.30 -5.75 33.13
CA SER A 207 5.66 -4.76 34.14
C SER A 207 4.71 -4.90 35.33
N ARG A 208 5.24 -4.95 36.56
CA ARG A 208 4.40 -4.89 37.76
C ARG A 208 3.78 -3.50 37.82
N PRO A 209 2.45 -3.36 37.75
CA PRO A 209 1.85 -2.06 37.96
C PRO A 209 2.11 -1.59 39.39
N SER A 210 2.14 -0.27 39.62
CA SER A 210 2.13 0.30 40.97
C SER A 210 1.03 -0.38 41.82
N PRO A 211 1.20 -0.55 43.15
CA PRO A 211 0.27 -1.31 43.99
C PRO A 211 -1.17 -0.89 43.71
N HIS A 212 -1.89 -1.80 43.05
CA HIS A 212 -3.26 -1.57 42.65
C HIS A 212 -4.11 -1.46 43.91
N THR A 213 -4.56 -0.25 44.26
CA THR A 213 -5.67 -0.10 45.19
C THR A 213 -6.88 -0.75 44.55
N VAL A 214 -7.26 -1.92 45.07
CA VAL A 214 -8.51 -2.60 44.74
C VAL A 214 -9.64 -1.58 44.88
N ARG A 215 -10.22 -1.14 43.76
CA ARG A 215 -11.39 -0.26 43.83
C ARG A 215 -12.57 -1.13 44.21
N ASN A 216 -13.09 -0.96 45.42
CA ASN A 216 -14.34 -1.57 45.89
C ASN A 216 -14.42 -3.11 45.83
N GLY A 217 -13.33 -3.83 46.11
CA GLY A 217 -13.35 -5.30 46.14
C GLY A 217 -13.60 -6.00 44.80
N ARG A 218 -13.45 -5.30 43.65
CA ARG A 218 -13.57 -5.93 42.32
C ARG A 218 -12.41 -6.89 42.07
N VAL A 219 -12.73 -8.07 41.54
CA VAL A 219 -11.79 -9.13 41.17
C VAL A 219 -11.25 -8.85 39.76
N GLU A 220 -9.94 -9.01 39.56
CA GLU A 220 -9.32 -9.01 38.23
C GLU A 220 -10.04 -9.98 37.29
N MET A 221 -10.35 -9.52 36.08
CA MET A 221 -11.15 -10.32 35.17
C MET A 221 -10.58 -10.33 33.75
N THR A 222 -10.49 -11.54 33.18
CA THR A 222 -10.25 -11.77 31.77
C THR A 222 -11.40 -12.62 31.24
N ALA A 223 -11.93 -12.26 30.07
CA ALA A 223 -12.99 -13.00 29.41
C ALA A 223 -12.62 -13.31 27.96
N ILE A 224 -13.13 -14.41 27.43
CA ILE A 224 -13.03 -14.78 26.01
C ILE A 224 -14.43 -14.99 25.45
N GLY A 225 -14.67 -14.62 24.20
CA GLY A 225 -16.01 -14.77 23.64
C GLY A 225 -16.17 -14.38 22.19
N LEU A 226 -17.43 -14.14 21.82
CA LEU A 226 -17.85 -13.68 20.50
C LEU A 226 -18.80 -12.49 20.61
N VAL A 227 -18.57 -11.48 19.77
CA VAL A 227 -19.38 -10.24 19.72
C VAL A 227 -19.71 -9.84 18.28
N PRO A 228 -20.83 -9.14 18.03
CA PRO A 228 -21.10 -8.49 16.75
C PRO A 228 -20.24 -7.25 16.56
N SER A 229 -20.18 -6.74 15.32
CA SER A 229 -19.50 -5.48 14.99
C SER A 229 -20.04 -4.27 15.77
N SER A 230 -21.32 -4.30 16.17
CA SER A 230 -21.99 -3.24 16.93
C SER A 230 -21.70 -3.26 18.44
N PHE A 231 -20.91 -4.23 18.93
CA PHE A 231 -20.63 -4.34 20.36
C PHE A 231 -19.72 -3.21 20.86
N PRO A 232 -20.07 -2.53 21.97
CA PRO A 232 -19.25 -1.48 22.55
C PRO A 232 -17.99 -2.07 23.20
N LEU A 233 -16.82 -1.70 22.68
CA LEU A 233 -15.52 -2.20 23.17
C LEU A 233 -15.01 -1.51 24.45
N VAL A 234 -15.75 -0.51 24.93
CA VAL A 234 -15.42 0.31 26.10
C VAL A 234 -16.59 0.24 27.10
N GLY A 235 -16.30 -0.11 28.35
CA GLY A 235 -17.29 -0.15 29.42
C GLY A 235 -18.17 -1.41 29.40
N LYS A 236 -17.84 -2.41 28.57
CA LYS A 236 -18.56 -3.67 28.44
C LYS A 236 -17.61 -4.83 28.15
N GLN A 237 -17.95 -5.97 28.76
CA GLN A 237 -17.23 -7.23 28.63
C GLN A 237 -18.04 -8.22 27.80
N PRO A 238 -17.39 -9.18 27.10
CA PRO A 238 -18.09 -10.15 26.26
C PRO A 238 -19.18 -10.87 27.06
N GLY A 239 -20.39 -10.98 26.51
CA GLY A 239 -21.52 -11.62 27.17
C GLY A 239 -22.36 -10.71 28.08
N TRP A 240 -21.97 -9.47 28.38
CA TRP A 240 -22.77 -8.58 29.26
C TRP A 240 -23.99 -7.96 28.59
N ILE A 241 -24.01 -7.86 27.27
CA ILE A 241 -25.16 -7.38 26.50
C ILE A 241 -25.47 -8.35 25.38
N ILE A 242 -26.73 -8.40 24.93
CA ILE A 242 -27.10 -9.21 23.78
C ILE A 242 -27.09 -8.38 22.49
N PRO A 243 -26.72 -8.99 21.36
CA PRO A 243 -26.21 -10.36 21.24
C PRO A 243 -24.70 -10.40 21.55
N SER A 244 -24.25 -11.21 22.52
CA SER A 244 -22.83 -11.55 22.72
C SER A 244 -22.68 -12.75 23.64
N PHE A 245 -21.52 -13.39 23.61
CA PHE A 245 -21.17 -14.53 24.46
C PHE A 245 -19.82 -14.27 25.13
N GLY A 246 -19.69 -14.62 26.41
CA GLY A 246 -18.42 -14.53 27.12
C GLY A 246 -18.28 -15.60 28.18
N TYR A 247 -17.11 -16.24 28.23
CA TYR A 247 -16.68 -17.10 29.33
C TYR A 247 -15.69 -16.32 30.18
N HIS A 248 -16.01 -16.15 31.47
CA HIS A 248 -15.33 -15.21 32.37
C HIS A 248 -14.45 -15.95 33.38
N GLY A 249 -13.20 -15.51 33.52
CA GLY A 249 -12.18 -16.19 34.32
C GLY A 249 -12.31 -16.00 35.83
N ASP A 250 -12.87 -14.87 36.26
CA ASP A 250 -13.08 -14.52 37.68
C ASP A 250 -14.03 -15.49 38.40
N ASN A 251 -15.00 -16.04 37.68
CA ASN A 251 -16.06 -16.85 38.26
C ASN A 251 -16.41 -18.13 37.51
N GLY A 252 -15.84 -18.36 36.32
CA GLY A 252 -16.09 -19.56 35.52
C GLY A 252 -17.47 -19.62 34.88
N LYS A 253 -18.23 -18.51 34.86
CA LYS A 253 -19.58 -18.47 34.31
C LYS A 253 -19.58 -18.11 32.82
N LEU A 254 -20.62 -18.57 32.14
CA LEU A 254 -20.98 -18.13 30.80
C LEU A 254 -21.95 -16.96 30.90
N TYR A 255 -21.72 -15.91 30.11
CA TYR A 255 -22.56 -14.73 30.01
C TYR A 255 -23.13 -14.59 28.60
N SER A 256 -24.44 -14.32 28.54
CA SER A 256 -25.15 -13.79 27.37
C SER A 256 -26.35 -12.97 27.86
N ALA A 257 -26.09 -11.69 28.18
CA ALA A 257 -26.83 -10.81 29.10
C ALA A 257 -26.90 -11.29 30.56
N LEU A 258 -27.45 -12.49 30.82
CA LEU A 258 -27.55 -13.05 32.17
C LEU A 258 -26.52 -14.18 32.37
N PRO A 259 -25.97 -14.33 33.58
CA PRO A 259 -25.04 -15.43 33.88
C PRO A 259 -25.77 -16.77 33.89
N LEU A 260 -25.14 -17.78 33.28
CA LEU A 260 -25.55 -19.18 33.42
C LEU A 260 -24.71 -19.83 34.52
N GLU A 261 -25.34 -20.31 35.60
CA GLU A 261 -24.63 -20.95 36.72
C GLU A 261 -25.01 -22.41 36.92
N PRO A 262 -24.03 -23.32 37.11
CA PRO A 262 -22.59 -23.27 36.75
C PRO A 262 -22.27 -23.63 35.27
N PHE A 263 -21.18 -23.07 34.72
CA PHE A 263 -20.72 -23.33 33.34
C PHE A 263 -19.38 -24.09 33.25
N GLY A 264 -18.27 -23.50 33.70
CA GLY A 264 -16.93 -24.10 33.58
C GLY A 264 -15.99 -23.70 34.73
N PRO A 265 -14.73 -24.19 34.73
CA PRO A 265 -13.72 -23.77 35.69
C PRO A 265 -13.47 -22.25 35.70
N GLN A 266 -13.00 -21.71 36.81
CA GLN A 266 -12.32 -20.40 36.81
C GLN A 266 -10.98 -20.52 36.08
N PHE A 267 -10.50 -19.43 35.50
CA PHE A 267 -9.24 -19.40 34.77
C PHE A 267 -8.50 -18.08 34.95
N GLY A 268 -7.17 -18.12 34.85
CA GLY A 268 -6.30 -16.97 35.02
C GLY A 268 -4.89 -17.22 34.49
N VAL A 269 -3.89 -16.64 35.14
CA VAL A 269 -2.48 -16.77 34.73
C VAL A 269 -2.07 -18.25 34.64
N ASN A 270 -1.38 -18.60 33.56
CA ASN A 270 -0.95 -19.94 33.13
C ASN A 270 -2.04 -20.83 32.49
N ASP A 271 -3.28 -20.36 32.40
CA ASP A 271 -4.32 -21.05 31.67
C ASP A 271 -4.34 -20.68 30.18
N THR A 272 -4.80 -21.64 29.38
CA THR A 272 -5.16 -21.41 27.97
C THR A 272 -6.63 -21.73 27.78
N VAL A 273 -7.39 -20.78 27.26
CA VAL A 273 -8.84 -20.88 27.11
C VAL A 273 -9.22 -20.62 25.67
N GLY A 274 -10.04 -21.49 25.09
CA GLY A 274 -10.48 -21.36 23.71
C GLY A 274 -11.96 -21.03 23.57
N CYS A 275 -12.29 -20.38 22.46
CA CYS A 275 -13.66 -20.09 22.04
C CYS A 275 -13.79 -20.40 20.55
N GLY A 276 -14.87 -21.09 20.19
CA GLY A 276 -15.16 -21.41 18.80
C GLY A 276 -16.63 -21.30 18.46
N ILE A 277 -16.89 -21.16 17.17
CA ILE A 277 -18.22 -21.17 16.57
C ILE A 277 -18.30 -22.33 15.58
N ARG A 278 -19.32 -23.17 15.73
CA ARG A 278 -19.52 -24.36 14.91
C ARG A 278 -20.85 -24.34 14.18
N HIS A 279 -20.86 -24.76 12.91
CA HIS A 279 -22.09 -25.06 12.18
C HIS A 279 -22.70 -26.38 12.63
N SER A 280 -24.02 -26.40 12.82
CA SER A 280 -24.79 -27.60 13.13
C SER A 280 -25.53 -28.06 11.88
N SER A 281 -25.14 -29.22 11.36
CA SER A 281 -25.77 -29.84 10.18
C SER A 281 -27.20 -30.32 10.45
N LYS A 282 -27.59 -30.55 11.72
CA LYS A 282 -28.89 -31.12 12.10
C LYS A 282 -30.05 -30.12 11.95
N ASP A 283 -29.82 -28.88 12.32
CA ASP A 283 -30.83 -27.80 12.35
C ASP A 283 -30.40 -26.58 11.53
N ASN A 284 -29.29 -26.70 10.81
CA ASN A 284 -28.66 -25.61 10.10
C ASN A 284 -28.47 -24.39 11.03
N GLY A 285 -28.09 -24.60 12.29
CA GLY A 285 -27.81 -23.55 13.28
C GLY A 285 -26.32 -23.25 13.42
N ARG A 286 -25.97 -22.20 14.18
CA ARG A 286 -24.61 -22.01 14.69
C ARG A 286 -24.57 -22.26 16.19
N ARG A 287 -23.42 -22.68 16.69
CA ARG A 287 -23.21 -23.02 18.10
C ARG A 287 -21.87 -22.51 18.60
N VAL A 288 -21.86 -21.75 19.69
CA VAL A 288 -20.63 -21.37 20.40
C VAL A 288 -20.21 -22.50 21.33
N PHE A 289 -18.90 -22.72 21.46
CA PHE A 289 -18.33 -23.64 22.45
C PHE A 289 -17.03 -23.06 23.02
N PHE A 290 -16.63 -23.59 24.18
CA PHE A 290 -15.43 -23.16 24.88
C PHE A 290 -14.54 -24.35 25.27
N THR A 291 -13.25 -24.10 25.45
CA THR A 291 -12.25 -25.08 25.88
C THR A 291 -11.39 -24.48 26.98
N HIS A 292 -10.87 -25.32 27.86
CA HIS A 292 -10.02 -24.92 28.97
C HIS A 292 -8.88 -25.92 29.12
N ASN A 293 -7.63 -25.44 29.02
CA ASN A 293 -6.41 -26.21 29.18
C ASN A 293 -6.35 -27.51 28.35
N GLY A 294 -6.78 -27.44 27.08
CA GLY A 294 -6.77 -28.59 26.18
C GLY A 294 -7.95 -29.54 26.35
N ASN A 295 -8.94 -29.21 27.18
CA ASN A 295 -10.16 -29.98 27.38
C ASN A 295 -11.41 -29.19 26.98
N THR A 296 -12.47 -29.89 26.59
CA THR A 296 -13.78 -29.28 26.32
C THR A 296 -14.42 -28.77 27.61
N VAL A 297 -15.01 -27.58 27.58
CA VAL A 297 -15.87 -27.11 28.69
C VAL A 297 -17.30 -27.60 28.44
N THR A 298 -17.91 -28.23 29.45
CA THR A 298 -19.29 -28.73 29.38
C THR A 298 -20.07 -28.33 30.63
N SER A 299 -21.36 -28.09 30.45
CA SER A 299 -22.30 -27.76 31.52
C SER A 299 -23.59 -28.56 31.36
N ARG A 300 -24.07 -29.16 32.45
CA ARG A 300 -25.36 -29.87 32.50
C ARG A 300 -26.57 -28.96 32.23
N TYR A 301 -26.37 -27.64 32.25
CA TYR A 301 -27.41 -26.64 32.02
C TYR A 301 -27.53 -26.23 30.55
N LEU A 302 -26.63 -26.72 29.70
CA LEU A 302 -26.70 -26.54 28.25
C LEU A 302 -27.37 -27.76 27.59
N PRO A 303 -28.10 -27.55 26.47
CA PRO A 303 -28.80 -28.64 25.80
C PRO A 303 -27.84 -29.66 25.17
N GLY A 304 -28.32 -30.90 25.00
CA GLY A 304 -27.57 -31.97 24.34
C GLY A 304 -26.35 -32.43 25.13
N SER A 305 -25.17 -32.42 24.52
CA SER A 305 -23.91 -32.83 25.16
C SER A 305 -23.38 -31.83 26.20
N GLY A 306 -24.15 -30.79 26.55
CA GLY A 306 -23.74 -29.74 27.49
C GLY A 306 -22.63 -28.82 26.97
N ARG A 307 -22.27 -28.91 25.69
CA ARG A 307 -21.09 -28.25 25.09
C ARG A 307 -21.41 -26.98 24.31
N TYR A 308 -22.59 -26.94 23.69
CA TYR A 308 -22.90 -26.04 22.59
C TYR A 308 -23.99 -25.04 22.96
N ILE A 309 -23.73 -23.76 22.67
CA ILE A 309 -24.62 -22.64 22.97
C ILE A 309 -25.23 -22.13 21.66
N PRO A 310 -26.57 -22.14 21.49
CA PRO A 310 -27.23 -21.60 20.30
C PRO A 310 -26.81 -20.18 19.96
N CYS A 311 -26.46 -19.98 18.69
CA CYS A 311 -26.01 -18.72 18.13
C CYS A 311 -26.78 -18.44 16.84
N ASP A 312 -27.18 -17.19 16.65
CA ASP A 312 -27.88 -16.80 15.43
C ASP A 312 -26.92 -16.71 14.22
N LYS A 313 -27.55 -16.61 13.04
CA LYS A 313 -26.87 -16.48 11.74
C LYS A 313 -26.96 -15.07 11.15
N LYS A 314 -27.66 -14.15 11.83
CA LYS A 314 -27.90 -12.79 11.35
C LYS A 314 -26.70 -11.91 11.58
N HIS A 315 -25.98 -12.15 12.68
CA HIS A 315 -24.79 -11.38 13.03
C HIS A 315 -23.52 -12.04 12.50
N GLU A 316 -22.57 -11.19 12.12
CA GLU A 316 -21.17 -11.56 12.01
C GLU A 316 -20.57 -11.66 13.41
N TRP A 317 -19.73 -12.66 13.64
CA TRP A 317 -19.22 -12.97 14.98
C TRP A 317 -17.71 -12.80 15.03
N PHE A 318 -17.28 -11.78 15.76
CA PHE A 318 -15.88 -11.47 16.01
C PHE A 318 -15.38 -12.19 17.26
N PRO A 319 -14.25 -12.92 17.17
CA PRO A 319 -13.41 -13.25 18.32
C PRO A 319 -13.16 -12.02 19.18
N VAL A 320 -13.32 -12.14 20.50
CA VAL A 320 -13.08 -11.02 21.42
C VAL A 320 -12.45 -11.49 22.72
N VAL A 321 -11.59 -10.63 23.26
CA VAL A 321 -11.00 -10.75 24.59
C VAL A 321 -11.43 -9.57 25.43
N GLY A 322 -12.08 -9.87 26.54
CA GLY A 322 -12.39 -8.93 27.59
C GLY A 322 -11.25 -8.78 28.58
N LEU A 323 -10.85 -7.55 28.88
CA LEU A 323 -9.72 -7.21 29.72
C LEU A 323 -10.11 -6.23 30.84
N ASP A 324 -10.07 -6.73 32.07
CA ASP A 324 -10.02 -5.95 33.31
C ASP A 324 -9.00 -6.58 34.28
N SER A 325 -7.81 -6.87 33.75
CA SER A 325 -6.67 -7.39 34.52
C SER A 325 -5.35 -6.88 33.92
N PRO A 326 -4.24 -6.85 34.70
CA PRO A 326 -2.93 -6.43 34.20
C PRO A 326 -2.22 -7.53 33.38
N ASN A 327 -2.85 -8.70 33.21
CA ASN A 327 -2.22 -9.86 32.63
C ASN A 327 -1.88 -9.65 31.15
N THR A 328 -0.82 -10.32 30.71
CA THR A 328 -0.47 -10.38 29.30
C THR A 328 -1.30 -11.46 28.61
N ILE A 329 -1.91 -11.09 27.50
CA ILE A 329 -2.71 -11.99 26.67
C ILE A 329 -1.98 -12.25 25.36
N HIS A 330 -1.80 -13.52 25.05
CA HIS A 330 -1.42 -13.99 23.72
C HIS A 330 -2.61 -14.70 23.07
N VAL A 331 -3.00 -14.28 21.87
CA VAL A 331 -4.11 -14.84 21.11
C VAL A 331 -3.58 -15.66 19.95
N ASN A 332 -4.06 -16.89 19.84
CA ASN A 332 -3.70 -17.84 18.80
C ASN A 332 -4.94 -18.17 17.95
N PHE A 333 -4.90 -17.79 16.68
CA PHE A 333 -5.88 -18.15 15.64
C PHE A 333 -5.48 -19.39 14.84
N GLY A 334 -4.35 -20.01 15.17
CA GLY A 334 -3.78 -21.13 14.42
C GLY A 334 -2.36 -20.91 13.93
N GLN A 335 -1.78 -19.74 14.22
CA GLN A 335 -0.37 -19.45 13.91
C GLN A 335 0.58 -20.34 14.72
N GLN A 336 0.13 -20.78 15.90
CA GLN A 336 0.81 -21.75 16.74
C GLN A 336 -0.09 -22.98 16.98
N PRO A 337 0.48 -24.15 17.31
CA PRO A 337 -0.32 -25.31 17.63
C PRO A 337 -1.25 -25.05 18.81
N PHE A 338 -2.53 -25.33 18.63
CA PHE A 338 -3.52 -25.17 19.68
C PHE A 338 -3.23 -26.09 20.88
N LYS A 339 -3.52 -25.63 22.10
CA LYS A 339 -3.52 -26.53 23.28
C LYS A 339 -4.60 -27.60 23.16
N TYR A 340 -5.73 -27.25 22.56
CA TYR A 340 -6.82 -28.16 22.19
C TYR A 340 -6.67 -28.59 20.71
N ASP A 341 -5.61 -29.33 20.38
CA ASP A 341 -5.22 -29.68 18.98
C ASP A 341 -6.33 -30.36 18.17
N HIS A 342 -7.14 -31.20 18.82
CA HIS A 342 -8.19 -31.98 18.16
C HIS A 342 -9.33 -31.14 17.57
N VAL A 343 -9.41 -29.83 17.87
CA VAL A 343 -10.35 -28.93 17.17
C VAL A 343 -10.07 -28.88 15.67
N ILE A 344 -8.82 -29.03 15.23
CA ILE A 344 -8.48 -29.01 13.80
C ILE A 344 -9.25 -30.12 13.07
N ASP A 345 -9.26 -31.32 13.65
CA ASP A 345 -10.00 -32.45 13.08
C ASP A 345 -11.51 -32.26 13.18
N GLU A 346 -12.00 -31.66 14.27
CA GLU A 346 -13.42 -31.32 14.41
C GLU A 346 -13.89 -30.31 13.36
N LEU A 347 -13.11 -29.25 13.09
CA LEU A 347 -13.43 -28.22 12.10
C LEU A 347 -13.40 -28.81 10.68
N PHE A 348 -12.33 -29.52 10.34
CA PHE A 348 -12.20 -30.12 9.01
C PHE A 348 -13.12 -31.32 8.79
N SER A 349 -13.71 -31.91 9.84
CA SER A 349 -14.74 -32.95 9.71
C SER A 349 -15.99 -32.46 8.98
N GLU A 350 -16.17 -31.14 8.88
CA GLU A 350 -17.25 -30.52 8.12
C GLU A 350 -17.10 -30.68 6.62
N CYS A 351 -15.90 -30.97 6.10
CA CYS A 351 -15.62 -31.10 4.67
C CYS A 351 -16.07 -32.45 4.10
N VAL A 352 -17.35 -32.79 4.29
CA VAL A 352 -17.98 -34.03 3.81
C VAL A 352 -19.40 -33.75 3.31
N GLY A 353 -19.98 -34.67 2.52
CA GLY A 353 -21.38 -34.58 2.08
C GLY A 353 -21.71 -33.28 1.33
N ILE A 354 -22.76 -32.56 1.78
CA ILE A 354 -23.20 -31.30 1.16
C ILE A 354 -22.12 -30.21 1.23
N ASN A 355 -21.37 -30.14 2.31
CA ASN A 355 -20.28 -29.16 2.46
C ASN A 355 -19.09 -29.47 1.53
N ALA A 356 -18.84 -30.75 1.21
CA ALA A 356 -17.87 -31.12 0.19
C ALA A 356 -18.30 -30.65 -1.21
N LEU A 357 -19.60 -30.67 -1.52
CA LEU A 357 -20.12 -30.08 -2.77
C LEU A 357 -19.97 -28.56 -2.77
N ALA A 358 -20.30 -27.89 -1.67
CA ALA A 358 -20.11 -26.45 -1.52
C ALA A 358 -18.62 -26.05 -1.65
N ALA A 359 -17.71 -26.86 -1.12
CA ALA A 359 -16.26 -26.69 -1.26
C ALA A 359 -15.80 -26.78 -2.71
N ARG A 360 -16.28 -27.80 -3.45
CA ARG A 360 -16.01 -27.92 -4.90
C ARG A 360 -16.53 -26.70 -5.66
N GLN A 361 -17.74 -26.24 -5.34
CA GLN A 361 -18.34 -25.08 -6.00
C GLN A 361 -17.58 -23.78 -5.67
N MET A 362 -17.14 -23.59 -4.42
CA MET A 362 -16.29 -22.49 -4.00
C MET A 362 -15.00 -22.45 -4.82
N LEU A 363 -14.28 -23.58 -4.90
CA LEU A 363 -13.03 -23.68 -5.68
C LEU A 363 -13.27 -23.42 -7.19
N GLN A 364 -14.38 -23.92 -7.74
CA GLN A 364 -14.74 -23.65 -9.15
C GLN A 364 -15.10 -22.19 -9.39
N ASN A 365 -15.79 -21.53 -8.46
CA ASN A 365 -16.19 -20.13 -8.57
C ASN A 365 -14.98 -19.20 -8.42
N ALA A 366 -14.09 -19.47 -7.47
CA ALA A 366 -12.83 -18.75 -7.30
C ALA A 366 -12.00 -18.79 -8.59
N ASN A 367 -11.93 -19.98 -9.21
CA ASN A 367 -11.31 -20.16 -10.51
C ASN A 367 -12.02 -19.31 -11.59
N LYS A 368 -13.36 -19.40 -11.74
CA LYS A 368 -14.13 -18.67 -12.77
C LYS A 368 -14.09 -17.13 -12.64
N ALA A 369 -14.22 -16.58 -11.43
CA ALA A 369 -14.26 -15.14 -11.20
C ALA A 369 -12.95 -14.47 -11.63
N ARG A 370 -11.81 -15.12 -11.35
CA ARG A 370 -10.49 -14.68 -11.81
C ARG A 370 -10.27 -14.93 -13.30
N PHE A 371 -10.72 -16.06 -13.85
CA PHE A 371 -10.69 -16.29 -15.31
C PHE A 371 -11.43 -15.18 -16.07
N HIS A 372 -12.55 -14.65 -15.57
CA HIS A 372 -13.21 -13.50 -16.19
C HIS A 372 -12.36 -12.21 -16.09
N SER A 373 -11.77 -11.92 -14.93
CA SER A 373 -10.90 -10.74 -14.74
C SER A 373 -9.62 -10.79 -15.58
N VAL A 374 -8.95 -11.94 -15.65
CA VAL A 374 -7.73 -12.13 -16.46
C VAL A 374 -8.07 -12.17 -17.95
N ARG A 375 -9.16 -12.84 -18.34
CA ARG A 375 -9.60 -12.91 -19.73
C ARG A 375 -10.04 -11.55 -20.29
N HIS A 376 -10.73 -10.70 -19.50
CA HIS A 376 -11.09 -9.34 -19.94
C HIS A 376 -9.83 -8.50 -20.20
N ASN A 377 -8.88 -8.52 -19.26
CA ASN A 377 -7.64 -7.74 -19.38
C ASN A 377 -6.69 -8.25 -20.47
N CYS A 378 -6.57 -9.56 -20.65
CA CYS A 378 -5.66 -10.15 -21.64
C CYS A 378 -6.26 -10.21 -23.05
N ILE A 379 -7.57 -10.46 -23.21
CA ILE A 379 -8.20 -10.51 -24.55
C ILE A 379 -8.41 -9.11 -25.11
N ASP A 380 -8.80 -8.11 -24.33
CA ASP A 380 -8.99 -6.75 -24.86
C ASP A 380 -7.64 -6.15 -25.31
N ALA A 381 -6.56 -6.41 -24.55
CA ALA A 381 -5.21 -6.03 -24.93
C ALA A 381 -4.66 -6.84 -26.13
N PHE A 382 -4.95 -8.14 -26.20
CA PHE A 382 -4.54 -9.01 -27.32
C PHE A 382 -5.31 -8.68 -28.62
N ILE A 383 -6.59 -8.38 -28.52
CA ILE A 383 -7.44 -7.97 -29.65
C ILE A 383 -7.06 -6.57 -30.12
N ALA A 384 -6.79 -5.62 -29.22
CA ALA A 384 -6.30 -4.29 -29.60
C ALA A 384 -4.97 -4.37 -30.37
N ASN A 385 -4.02 -5.17 -29.89
CA ASN A 385 -2.70 -5.30 -30.53
C ASN A 385 -2.73 -6.08 -31.86
N ILE A 386 -3.57 -7.12 -31.98
CA ILE A 386 -3.70 -7.88 -33.23
C ILE A 386 -4.49 -7.10 -34.29
N LEU A 387 -5.54 -6.39 -33.90
CA LEU A 387 -6.37 -5.63 -34.84
C LEU A 387 -5.66 -4.37 -35.36
N GLU A 388 -4.77 -3.75 -34.57
CA GLU A 388 -3.95 -2.64 -35.06
C GLU A 388 -2.78 -3.09 -35.94
N ARG A 389 -2.19 -4.28 -35.70
CA ARG A 389 -0.90 -4.63 -36.35
C ARG A 389 -0.95 -5.69 -37.46
N ARG A 390 -2.01 -6.50 -37.62
CA ARG A 390 -2.01 -7.53 -38.68
C ARG A 390 -3.34 -7.66 -39.44
N ARG A 391 -3.41 -7.03 -40.61
CA ARG A 391 -4.27 -7.50 -41.73
C ARG A 391 -3.75 -8.85 -42.26
N LEU A 392 -3.85 -9.94 -41.49
CA LEU A 392 -3.48 -11.28 -41.96
C LEU A 392 -4.51 -12.34 -41.56
N THR A 393 -4.87 -13.15 -42.55
CA THR A 393 -5.88 -14.21 -42.52
C THR A 393 -5.39 -15.46 -41.79
N THR A 394 -6.35 -16.15 -41.17
CA THR A 394 -6.20 -17.36 -40.35
C THR A 394 -5.70 -18.57 -41.14
N ALA A 395 -4.42 -18.93 -40.98
CA ALA A 395 -3.93 -20.29 -41.18
C ALA A 395 -2.55 -20.47 -40.53
N PHE A 396 -2.47 -21.07 -39.34
CA PHE A 396 -1.46 -22.09 -39.05
C PHE A 396 -1.99 -23.05 -37.99
N ALA A 397 -2.04 -24.30 -38.42
CA ALA A 397 -2.75 -25.40 -37.79
C ALA A 397 -1.86 -26.17 -36.82
N ALA A 398 -2.54 -26.74 -35.82
CA ALA A 398 -2.22 -27.93 -35.06
C ALA A 398 -1.09 -28.81 -35.62
N GLY A 399 0.00 -28.93 -34.85
CA GLY A 399 1.01 -29.95 -35.08
C GLY A 399 2.32 -29.64 -34.36
N MET A 400 2.55 -30.34 -33.25
CA MET A 400 3.86 -30.53 -32.57
C MET A 400 4.55 -29.27 -32.03
N ALA A 401 4.32 -28.99 -30.74
CA ALA A 401 5.27 -28.27 -29.89
C ALA A 401 5.31 -29.00 -28.54
N THR A 402 6.41 -29.69 -28.28
CA THR A 402 6.59 -30.56 -27.10
C THR A 402 7.59 -29.98 -26.08
N SER A 403 8.09 -28.76 -26.30
CA SER A 403 9.03 -28.09 -25.38
C SER A 403 8.98 -26.55 -25.47
N LEU A 404 9.45 -25.87 -24.42
CA LEU A 404 9.55 -24.40 -24.30
C LEU A 404 10.48 -23.77 -25.35
N PHE A 405 11.26 -24.57 -26.07
CA PHE A 405 12.11 -24.18 -27.21
C PHE A 405 11.34 -23.51 -28.38
N ASP A 406 9.99 -23.50 -28.35
CA ASP A 406 9.13 -23.03 -29.44
C ASP A 406 8.46 -21.65 -29.19
N LEU A 407 8.73 -20.93 -28.09
CA LEU A 407 8.16 -19.58 -27.87
C LEU A 407 8.97 -18.50 -28.61
N GLY A 408 8.36 -17.81 -29.59
CA GLY A 408 9.00 -16.70 -30.31
C GLY A 408 9.06 -15.38 -29.54
N ASP A 409 10.00 -14.50 -29.92
CA ASP A 409 10.33 -13.22 -29.25
C ASP A 409 9.11 -12.32 -28.98
N GLU A 410 8.13 -12.28 -29.89
CA GLU A 410 6.90 -11.48 -29.73
C GLU A 410 6.07 -11.90 -28.50
N LEU A 411 6.04 -13.18 -28.15
CA LEU A 411 5.25 -13.69 -27.03
C LEU A 411 5.92 -13.39 -25.69
N LEU A 412 7.26 -13.38 -25.64
CA LEU A 412 8.03 -13.04 -24.44
C LEU A 412 7.92 -11.55 -24.11
N VAL A 413 8.00 -10.67 -25.11
CA VAL A 413 7.79 -9.22 -24.95
C VAL A 413 6.41 -8.93 -24.38
N HIS A 414 5.40 -9.65 -24.89
CA HIS A 414 4.04 -9.50 -24.39
C HIS A 414 3.95 -9.92 -22.92
N VAL A 415 4.56 -11.06 -22.54
CA VAL A 415 4.62 -11.52 -21.14
C VAL A 415 5.31 -10.50 -20.22
N LEU A 416 6.47 -9.98 -20.62
CA LEU A 416 7.24 -9.01 -19.82
C LEU A 416 6.55 -7.65 -19.72
N SER A 417 5.80 -7.24 -20.74
CA SER A 417 5.01 -5.98 -20.69
C SER A 417 3.87 -6.04 -19.67
N PHE A 418 3.42 -7.24 -19.28
CA PHE A 418 2.41 -7.42 -18.24
C PHE A 418 2.99 -7.67 -16.85
N ALA A 419 4.23 -8.15 -16.76
CA ALA A 419 4.90 -8.42 -15.50
C ALA A 419 4.98 -7.17 -14.61
N ALA A 420 5.03 -7.38 -13.28
CA ALA A 420 5.28 -6.28 -12.37
C ALA A 420 6.67 -5.67 -12.63
N PRO A 421 6.86 -4.34 -12.48
CA PRO A 421 8.17 -3.68 -12.64
C PRO A 421 9.32 -4.39 -11.92
N ARG A 422 9.08 -4.83 -10.68
CA ARG A 422 10.08 -5.53 -9.86
C ARG A 422 10.45 -6.90 -10.42
N ASP A 423 9.56 -7.55 -11.16
CA ASP A 423 9.79 -8.88 -11.73
C ASP A 423 10.65 -8.75 -12.99
N VAL A 424 10.43 -7.70 -13.79
CA VAL A 424 11.29 -7.36 -14.94
C VAL A 424 12.66 -6.87 -14.47
N GLU A 425 12.72 -6.03 -13.43
CA GLU A 425 13.97 -5.64 -12.76
C GLU A 425 14.73 -6.87 -12.25
N SER A 426 14.06 -7.75 -11.50
CA SER A 426 14.65 -8.98 -10.98
C SER A 426 15.16 -9.89 -12.11
N LEU A 427 14.47 -9.93 -13.24
CA LEU A 427 14.89 -10.67 -14.43
C LEU A 427 16.15 -10.07 -15.07
N THR A 428 16.23 -8.74 -15.18
CA THR A 428 17.43 -8.05 -15.70
C THR A 428 18.64 -8.21 -14.78
N VAL A 429 18.42 -8.21 -13.45
CA VAL A 429 19.47 -8.47 -12.46
C VAL A 429 19.90 -9.94 -12.47
N ALA A 430 18.95 -10.86 -12.63
CA ALA A 430 19.22 -12.30 -12.60
C ALA A 430 19.84 -12.84 -13.89
N SER A 431 19.74 -12.10 -15.01
CA SER A 431 20.27 -12.53 -16.31
C SER A 431 20.89 -11.35 -17.07
N PRO A 432 22.23 -11.28 -17.09
CA PRO A 432 22.96 -10.32 -17.93
C PRO A 432 22.59 -10.41 -19.42
N LEU A 433 22.24 -11.60 -19.91
CA LEU A 433 21.79 -11.82 -21.28
C LEU A 433 20.42 -11.17 -21.54
N VAL A 434 19.47 -11.27 -20.61
CA VAL A 434 18.17 -10.59 -20.75
C VAL A 434 18.34 -9.06 -20.68
N ALA A 435 19.19 -8.59 -19.77
CA ALA A 435 19.50 -7.16 -19.64
C ALA A 435 20.17 -6.58 -20.89
N ARG A 436 21.10 -7.31 -21.53
CA ARG A 436 21.88 -6.84 -22.68
C ARG A 436 21.21 -7.12 -24.03
N ASP A 437 20.71 -8.33 -24.22
CA ASP A 437 20.35 -8.83 -25.55
C ASP A 437 18.84 -8.88 -25.80
N VAL A 438 18.01 -8.66 -24.78
CA VAL A 438 16.55 -8.82 -24.89
C VAL A 438 15.83 -7.51 -24.61
N VAL A 439 15.97 -6.96 -23.40
CA VAL A 439 15.25 -5.75 -22.97
C VAL A 439 15.57 -4.50 -23.82
N PRO A 440 16.81 -4.26 -24.29
CA PRO A 440 17.13 -3.11 -25.13
C PRO A 440 16.41 -3.08 -26.49
N TRP A 441 16.01 -4.24 -27.01
CA TRP A 441 15.30 -4.35 -28.30
C TRP A 441 13.79 -4.05 -28.20
N PHE A 442 13.27 -3.88 -26.97
CA PHE A 442 11.82 -3.72 -26.73
C PHE A 442 11.53 -2.55 -25.76
N PRO A 443 11.62 -1.29 -26.22
CA PRO A 443 11.43 -0.10 -25.37
C PRO A 443 10.06 -0.03 -24.69
N ALA A 444 9.03 -0.62 -25.30
CA ALA A 444 7.68 -0.70 -24.73
C ALA A 444 7.62 -1.39 -23.35
N ILE A 445 8.58 -2.25 -23.01
CA ILE A 445 8.65 -2.88 -21.68
C ILE A 445 8.92 -1.79 -20.61
N TRP A 446 9.98 -1.01 -20.80
CA TRP A 446 10.34 0.05 -19.86
C TRP A 446 9.40 1.26 -19.95
N GLU A 447 8.81 1.55 -21.10
CA GLU A 447 7.77 2.58 -21.19
C GLU A 447 6.56 2.25 -20.30
N ASN A 448 6.08 1.00 -20.37
CA ASN A 448 4.96 0.54 -19.54
C ASN A 448 5.31 0.54 -18.05
N ILE A 449 6.53 0.12 -17.70
CA ILE A 449 7.01 0.14 -16.33
C ILE A 449 7.15 1.57 -15.80
N PHE A 450 7.71 2.48 -16.60
CA PHE A 450 7.84 3.90 -16.30
C PHE A 450 6.47 4.49 -15.98
N ARG A 451 5.48 4.30 -16.87
CA ARG A 451 4.11 4.78 -16.66
C ARG A 451 3.54 4.27 -15.35
N ARG A 452 3.54 2.95 -15.12
CA ARG A 452 3.00 2.36 -13.88
C ARG A 452 3.68 2.90 -12.61
N ARG A 453 4.99 3.09 -12.65
CA ARG A 453 5.74 3.62 -11.51
C ARG A 453 5.43 5.10 -11.27
N TRP A 454 5.34 5.89 -12.34
CA TRP A 454 4.89 7.27 -12.29
C TRP A 454 3.49 7.37 -11.65
N GLU A 455 2.52 6.62 -12.17
CA GLU A 455 1.13 6.64 -11.66
C GLU A 455 1.01 6.19 -10.20
N ALA A 456 1.89 5.28 -9.76
CA ALA A 456 1.89 4.79 -8.39
C ALA A 456 2.38 5.82 -7.37
N LEU A 457 3.26 6.75 -7.78
CA LEU A 457 3.89 7.74 -6.91
C LEU A 457 3.36 9.16 -7.10
N ASN A 458 2.93 9.47 -8.34
CA ASN A 458 2.56 10.80 -8.81
C ASN A 458 1.12 10.77 -9.33
N PHE A 459 0.88 11.04 -10.62
CA PHE A 459 -0.46 11.10 -11.21
C PHE A 459 -0.69 10.17 -12.40
N PRO A 460 -1.95 9.72 -12.65
CA PRO A 460 -2.34 8.93 -13.82
C PRO A 460 -1.89 9.55 -15.14
N LEU A 461 -1.35 8.73 -16.05
CA LEU A 461 -1.04 9.14 -17.41
C LEU A 461 -2.11 8.56 -18.34
N ASP A 462 -2.65 9.36 -19.25
CA ASP A 462 -3.60 8.86 -20.23
C ASP A 462 -2.95 7.75 -21.10
N SER A 463 -3.57 6.57 -21.13
CA SER A 463 -3.02 5.38 -21.80
C SER A 463 -2.84 5.54 -23.31
N ASP A 464 -3.63 6.42 -23.94
CA ASP A 464 -3.56 6.70 -25.39
C ASP A 464 -2.65 7.89 -25.73
N THR A 465 -2.10 8.57 -24.73
CA THR A 465 -1.21 9.74 -24.92
C THR A 465 0.25 9.28 -24.98
N LEU A 466 0.96 9.68 -26.04
CA LEU A 466 2.36 9.34 -26.24
C LEU A 466 3.25 9.93 -25.13
N LEU A 467 4.26 9.15 -24.74
CA LEU A 467 5.31 9.55 -23.82
C LEU A 467 6.58 9.79 -24.63
N GLN A 468 7.16 10.98 -24.53
CA GLN A 468 8.34 11.39 -25.29
C GLN A 468 9.43 11.90 -24.35
N ILE A 469 10.65 11.42 -24.50
CA ILE A 469 11.81 11.97 -23.80
C ILE A 469 12.15 13.32 -24.44
N ASN A 470 12.23 14.37 -23.62
CA ASN A 470 12.57 15.72 -24.08
C ASN A 470 13.98 15.73 -24.70
N GLU A 471 14.19 16.51 -25.76
CA GLU A 471 15.44 16.55 -26.52
C GLU A 471 16.65 16.99 -25.68
N ASN A 472 16.45 17.92 -24.75
CA ASN A 472 17.53 18.38 -23.85
C ASN A 472 17.95 17.24 -22.91
N LEU A 473 16.98 16.46 -22.41
CA LEU A 473 17.27 15.27 -21.60
C LEU A 473 17.92 14.17 -22.46
N ASP A 474 17.44 13.97 -23.68
CA ASP A 474 17.95 12.96 -24.60
C ASP A 474 19.43 13.19 -24.93
N ALA A 475 19.81 14.45 -25.13
CA ALA A 475 21.18 14.89 -25.38
C ALA A 475 22.14 14.63 -24.21
N LEU A 476 21.63 14.42 -22.99
CA LEU A 476 22.45 14.07 -21.83
C LEU A 476 22.83 12.60 -21.80
N PHE A 477 22.14 11.72 -22.53
CA PHE A 477 22.52 10.31 -22.60
C PHE A 477 23.64 10.09 -23.63
N PRO A 478 24.53 9.09 -23.42
CA PRO A 478 25.45 8.65 -24.46
C PRO A 478 24.71 8.29 -25.74
N SER A 479 25.27 8.62 -26.90
CA SER A 479 24.64 8.33 -28.21
C SER A 479 24.43 6.83 -28.48
N SER A 480 25.14 5.97 -27.75
CA SER A 480 24.98 4.51 -27.77
C SER A 480 23.79 4.01 -26.93
N CYS A 481 23.21 4.85 -26.05
CA CYS A 481 22.17 4.46 -25.12
C CYS A 481 20.82 4.26 -25.84
N THR A 482 20.27 3.05 -25.78
CA THR A 482 18.96 2.74 -26.36
C THR A 482 17.82 3.44 -25.62
N GLU A 483 16.71 3.72 -26.32
CA GLU A 483 15.50 4.31 -25.70
C GLU A 483 14.98 3.46 -24.52
N SER A 484 15.05 2.14 -24.65
CA SER A 484 14.71 1.18 -23.58
C SER A 484 15.56 1.41 -22.32
N ARG A 485 16.88 1.62 -22.49
CA ARG A 485 17.80 1.89 -21.38
C ARG A 485 17.56 3.27 -20.77
N LYS A 486 17.27 4.30 -21.58
CA LYS A 486 16.89 5.63 -21.09
C LYS A 486 15.65 5.54 -20.19
N LEU A 487 14.59 4.87 -20.64
CA LEU A 487 13.36 4.68 -19.87
C LEU A 487 13.57 3.85 -18.59
N GLN A 488 14.46 2.86 -18.62
CA GLN A 488 14.87 2.12 -17.42
C GLN A 488 15.47 3.04 -16.36
N LEU A 489 16.47 3.83 -16.74
CA LEU A 489 17.17 4.74 -15.80
C LEU A 489 16.21 5.79 -15.25
N LEU A 490 15.40 6.38 -16.14
CA LEU A 490 14.36 7.34 -15.74
C LEU A 490 13.35 6.71 -14.79
N THR A 491 12.94 5.46 -15.02
CA THR A 491 12.06 4.72 -14.11
C THR A 491 12.65 4.64 -12.71
N HIS A 492 13.92 4.25 -12.59
CA HIS A 492 14.57 4.13 -11.28
C HIS A 492 14.70 5.48 -10.56
N ALA A 493 14.85 6.57 -11.32
CA ALA A 493 14.95 7.93 -10.82
C ALA A 493 13.60 8.58 -10.44
N ILE A 494 12.45 7.93 -10.70
CA ILE A 494 11.14 8.47 -10.31
C ILE A 494 11.03 8.56 -8.79
N ILE A 495 10.78 9.77 -8.31
CA ILE A 495 10.42 10.10 -6.92
C ILE A 495 9.02 10.73 -6.85
N PRO A 496 8.38 10.75 -5.67
CA PRO A 496 7.15 11.50 -5.47
C PRO A 496 7.33 13.00 -5.69
N VAL A 497 6.46 13.62 -6.48
CA VAL A 497 6.41 15.07 -6.74
C VAL A 497 5.02 15.64 -6.40
N PRO A 498 4.85 16.96 -6.24
CA PRO A 498 3.53 17.56 -6.03
C PRO A 498 2.58 17.13 -7.16
N SER A 499 1.48 16.48 -6.79
CA SER A 499 0.53 15.92 -7.75
C SER A 499 -0.92 16.20 -7.39
N TYR A 500 -1.22 16.38 -6.10
CA TYR A 500 -2.59 16.47 -5.58
C TYR A 500 -2.69 17.44 -4.41
N ALA A 501 -3.88 18.00 -4.22
CA ALA A 501 -4.28 18.74 -3.05
C ALA A 501 -4.47 17.79 -1.85
N ASP A 502 -3.78 18.06 -0.75
CA ASP A 502 -3.91 17.29 0.50
C ASP A 502 -4.94 17.94 1.43
N ILE A 503 -6.21 17.77 1.09
CA ILE A 503 -7.35 18.30 1.88
C ILE A 503 -7.33 17.72 3.30
N ARG A 504 -6.88 16.47 3.46
CA ARG A 504 -6.84 15.78 4.75
C ARG A 504 -5.86 16.41 5.71
N GLU A 505 -4.74 16.93 5.22
CA GLU A 505 -3.81 17.67 6.07
C GLU A 505 -4.40 18.96 6.62
N THR A 506 -5.16 19.71 5.82
CA THR A 506 -5.92 20.86 6.32
C THR A 506 -6.97 20.44 7.34
N GLN A 507 -7.66 19.31 7.12
CA GLN A 507 -8.67 18.78 8.04
C GLN A 507 -8.10 18.36 9.40
N LYS A 508 -6.82 17.98 9.46
CA LYS A 508 -6.11 17.65 10.72
C LYS A 508 -5.55 18.88 11.43
N ALA A 509 -5.47 20.03 10.76
CA ALA A 509 -4.85 21.22 11.31
C ALA A 509 -5.63 21.75 12.53
N LEU A 510 -4.89 22.29 13.50
CA LEU A 510 -5.47 22.87 14.70
C LEU A 510 -6.42 24.01 14.33
N GLY A 511 -7.66 23.96 14.83
CA GLY A 511 -8.71 24.95 14.53
C GLY A 511 -9.62 24.56 13.35
N TYR A 512 -9.35 23.45 12.66
CA TYR A 512 -10.26 22.96 11.62
C TYR A 512 -11.61 22.51 12.21
N THR A 513 -12.68 22.84 11.51
CA THR A 513 -14.05 22.39 11.82
C THR A 513 -14.90 22.29 10.55
N ASP A 514 -15.63 21.17 10.43
CA ASP A 514 -16.61 20.92 9.36
C ASP A 514 -17.92 21.69 9.56
N ALA A 515 -18.16 22.23 10.76
CA ALA A 515 -19.44 22.89 11.06
C ALA A 515 -19.68 24.13 10.19
N TYR A 516 -18.62 24.81 9.76
CA TYR A 516 -18.72 26.13 9.14
C TYR A 516 -17.90 26.34 7.87
N HIS A 517 -16.72 25.72 7.72
CA HIS A 517 -15.84 25.99 6.57
C HIS A 517 -15.32 24.70 5.90
N ARG A 518 -16.17 23.67 5.86
CA ARG A 518 -15.89 22.35 5.28
C ARG A 518 -15.29 22.49 3.87
N ILE A 519 -14.21 21.76 3.60
CA ILE A 519 -13.60 21.66 2.26
C ILE A 519 -13.97 20.29 1.69
N VAL A 520 -14.44 20.27 0.45
CA VAL A 520 -14.86 19.04 -0.24
C VAL A 520 -14.11 18.90 -1.55
N SER A 521 -13.74 17.66 -1.88
CA SER A 521 -13.35 17.32 -3.26
C SER A 521 -14.57 17.43 -4.17
N LEU A 522 -14.37 17.96 -5.37
CA LEU A 522 -15.37 18.05 -6.43
C LEU A 522 -15.20 16.95 -7.49
N GLN A 523 -14.26 16.03 -7.28
CA GLN A 523 -13.96 14.98 -8.24
C GLN A 523 -15.11 13.97 -8.40
N ALA A 524 -15.09 13.29 -9.55
CA ALA A 524 -16.02 12.22 -9.83
C ALA A 524 -15.90 11.07 -8.81
N PRO A 525 -17.00 10.36 -8.46
CA PRO A 525 -17.00 9.29 -7.45
C PRO A 525 -16.03 8.14 -7.70
N ASP A 526 -15.61 7.95 -8.96
CA ASP A 526 -14.75 6.85 -9.38
C ASP A 526 -13.24 7.14 -9.20
N LEU A 527 -12.88 8.38 -8.84
CA LEU A 527 -11.50 8.78 -8.53
C LEU A 527 -11.19 8.60 -7.03
N ARG A 528 -9.95 8.23 -6.71
CA ARG A 528 -9.52 8.10 -5.31
C ARG A 528 -9.57 9.47 -4.64
N GLU A 529 -10.24 9.57 -3.49
CA GLU A 529 -10.34 10.82 -2.70
C GLU A 529 -8.97 11.44 -2.33
N SER A 530 -7.91 10.62 -2.26
CA SER A 530 -6.53 11.07 -2.02
C SER A 530 -5.87 11.77 -3.22
N HIS A 531 -6.50 11.76 -4.40
CA HIS A 531 -5.96 12.30 -5.66
C HIS A 531 -6.67 13.60 -6.07
N ALA A 532 -7.11 14.40 -5.09
CA ALA A 532 -7.88 15.61 -5.32
C ALA A 532 -7.10 16.68 -6.11
N VAL A 533 -7.64 17.13 -7.24
CA VAL A 533 -7.21 18.36 -7.95
C VAL A 533 -8.34 19.37 -8.07
N ASP A 534 -9.59 18.91 -8.06
CA ASP A 534 -10.79 19.75 -7.98
C ASP A 534 -11.37 19.75 -6.56
N PHE A 535 -11.55 20.93 -5.99
CA PHE A 535 -12.11 21.09 -4.65
C PHE A 535 -12.71 22.47 -4.43
N ALA A 536 -13.52 22.60 -3.40
CA ALA A 536 -14.13 23.88 -3.02
C ALA A 536 -14.52 23.91 -1.54
N LEU A 537 -14.82 25.11 -1.06
CA LEU A 537 -15.49 25.33 0.20
C LEU A 537 -16.98 24.96 0.10
N ASP A 538 -17.47 24.14 1.04
CA ASP A 538 -18.87 23.67 1.16
C ASP A 538 -19.49 24.04 2.51
N GLY A 539 -18.81 24.91 3.26
CA GLY A 539 -19.24 25.41 4.56
C GLY A 539 -20.27 26.55 4.46
N GLY A 540 -20.99 26.82 5.55
CA GLY A 540 -21.96 27.92 5.62
C GLY A 540 -21.36 29.32 5.79
N MET A 541 -20.05 29.42 6.05
CA MET A 541 -19.29 30.66 6.18
C MET A 541 -18.06 30.61 5.27
N LEU A 542 -17.52 31.78 4.90
CA LEU A 542 -16.28 31.88 4.13
C LEU A 542 -15.11 31.26 4.92
N GLY A 543 -14.13 30.74 4.17
CA GLY A 543 -13.14 29.75 4.53
C GLY A 543 -12.30 29.95 5.79
N ASP A 544 -12.35 31.12 6.45
CA ASP A 544 -11.61 31.42 7.70
C ASP A 544 -10.09 31.27 7.48
N ASP A 545 -9.63 31.84 6.36
CA ASP A 545 -8.24 31.83 5.90
C ASP A 545 -7.62 30.43 5.89
N ARG A 546 -8.34 29.45 5.35
CA ARG A 546 -7.84 28.07 5.21
C ARG A 546 -6.93 27.96 4.00
N CYS A 547 -5.90 27.13 4.13
CA CYS A 547 -5.06 26.73 3.02
C CYS A 547 -5.22 25.24 2.72
N VAL A 548 -5.13 24.87 1.45
CA VAL A 548 -4.85 23.49 1.05
C VAL A 548 -3.48 23.49 0.40
N ARG A 549 -2.58 22.64 0.92
CA ARG A 549 -1.24 22.41 0.34
C ARG A 549 -1.24 21.14 -0.51
N ALA A 550 -0.23 20.98 -1.35
CA ALA A 550 -0.02 19.74 -2.07
C ALA A 550 0.41 18.59 -1.14
N ASN A 551 0.24 17.37 -1.63
CA ASN A 551 0.63 16.13 -0.98
C ASN A 551 2.15 16.02 -0.76
N MET A 552 2.94 16.57 -1.67
CA MET A 552 4.41 16.59 -1.61
C MET A 552 4.95 18.02 -1.75
N PRO A 553 6.15 18.31 -1.22
CA PRO A 553 6.88 19.54 -1.55
C PRO A 553 7.58 19.40 -2.91
N PHE A 554 7.97 20.52 -3.51
CA PHE A 554 8.94 20.49 -4.60
C PHE A 554 10.26 19.88 -4.12
N PRO A 555 10.83 18.91 -4.86
CA PRO A 555 12.16 18.39 -4.56
C PRO A 555 13.23 19.48 -4.60
N THR A 556 14.30 19.29 -3.82
CA THR A 556 15.41 20.25 -3.74
C THR A 556 16.61 19.86 -4.61
N THR A 557 16.45 18.83 -5.44
CA THR A 557 17.47 18.25 -6.32
C THR A 557 16.85 18.01 -7.70
N PHE A 558 17.69 17.71 -8.69
CA PHE A 558 17.20 17.24 -9.99
C PHE A 558 16.31 16.01 -9.80
N HIS A 559 15.18 15.99 -10.49
CA HIS A 559 14.22 14.90 -10.44
C HIS A 559 13.50 14.74 -11.77
N VAL A 560 12.98 13.54 -12.01
CA VAL A 560 12.17 13.25 -13.19
C VAL A 560 10.84 14.01 -13.09
N ALA A 561 10.52 14.77 -14.13
CA ALA A 561 9.25 15.46 -14.29
C ALA A 561 8.55 15.00 -15.58
N VAL A 562 7.23 14.91 -15.51
CA VAL A 562 6.38 14.58 -16.66
C VAL A 562 5.34 15.68 -16.80
N TYR A 563 5.34 16.35 -17.94
CA TYR A 563 4.42 17.45 -18.25
C TYR A 563 3.65 17.17 -19.53
N LYS A 564 2.32 17.32 -19.47
CA LYS A 564 1.48 17.24 -20.67
C LYS A 564 1.62 18.53 -21.46
N ARG A 565 1.84 18.41 -22.77
CA ARG A 565 2.07 19.55 -23.66
C ARG A 565 1.10 19.51 -24.84
N ASN A 566 0.59 20.69 -25.22
CA ASN A 566 -0.10 20.85 -26.50
C ASN A 566 0.92 20.86 -27.66
N PRO A 567 0.56 20.36 -28.85
CA PRO A 567 1.43 20.46 -30.02
C PRO A 567 1.77 21.91 -30.34
N THR A 568 3.05 22.19 -30.56
CA THR A 568 3.53 23.46 -31.12
C THR A 568 3.05 23.63 -32.56
N GLU A 569 3.23 24.83 -33.14
CA GLU A 569 2.94 25.03 -34.56
C GLU A 569 3.86 24.19 -35.45
N GLU A 570 5.10 23.94 -35.02
CA GLU A 570 6.05 23.06 -35.73
C GLU A 570 5.60 21.60 -35.67
N ASP A 571 5.14 21.13 -34.50
CA ASP A 571 4.56 19.80 -34.33
C ASP A 571 3.36 19.57 -35.25
N LYS A 572 2.47 20.57 -35.35
CA LYS A 572 1.30 20.53 -36.23
C LYS A 572 1.71 20.44 -37.71
N VAL A 573 2.75 21.16 -38.12
CA VAL A 573 3.31 21.08 -39.49
C VAL A 573 3.89 19.70 -39.77
N GLN A 574 4.45 19.02 -38.77
CA GLN A 574 4.94 17.64 -38.87
C GLN A 574 3.83 16.57 -38.75
N GLY A 575 2.57 16.99 -38.57
CA GLY A 575 1.40 16.11 -38.51
C GLY A 575 1.02 15.66 -37.10
N HIS A 576 1.71 16.12 -36.06
CA HIS A 576 1.36 15.86 -34.66
C HIS A 576 0.23 16.79 -34.21
N THR A 577 -0.96 16.21 -34.00
CA THR A 577 -2.19 16.98 -33.72
C THR A 577 -2.76 16.73 -32.33
N ARG A 578 -2.13 15.86 -31.53
CA ARG A 578 -2.59 15.46 -30.20
C ARG A 578 -1.57 15.84 -29.13
N PRO A 579 -2.02 16.20 -27.91
CA PRO A 579 -1.11 16.40 -26.79
C PRO A 579 -0.21 15.19 -26.53
N VAL A 580 0.95 15.43 -25.95
CA VAL A 580 1.95 14.42 -25.59
C VAL A 580 2.46 14.67 -24.17
N TYR A 581 2.90 13.63 -23.49
CA TYR A 581 3.62 13.75 -22.22
C TYR A 581 5.11 13.84 -22.50
N HIS A 582 5.74 14.93 -22.10
CA HIS A 582 7.19 15.06 -22.15
C HIS A 582 7.80 14.63 -20.83
N VAL A 583 8.80 13.75 -20.91
CA VAL A 583 9.63 13.32 -19.78
C VAL A 583 10.92 14.11 -19.83
N GLY A 584 11.24 14.78 -18.74
CA GLY A 584 12.51 15.48 -18.56
C GLY A 584 13.02 15.35 -17.14
N VAL A 585 14.12 16.03 -16.87
CA VAL A 585 14.65 16.24 -15.54
C VAL A 585 14.60 17.74 -15.26
N VAL A 586 14.21 18.13 -14.05
CA VAL A 586 14.11 19.54 -13.64
C VAL A 586 14.64 19.70 -12.22
N PRO A 587 15.23 20.86 -11.86
CA PRO A 587 15.59 21.16 -10.48
C PRO A 587 14.46 21.89 -9.74
N GLY A 588 13.60 22.61 -10.46
CA GLY A 588 12.47 23.37 -9.93
C GLY A 588 11.12 22.70 -10.16
N GLY A 589 10.04 23.49 -10.14
CA GLY A 589 8.71 23.01 -10.47
C GLY A 589 7.67 24.13 -10.50
N TYR A 590 6.50 23.82 -11.07
CA TYR A 590 5.45 24.80 -11.33
C TYR A 590 4.05 24.16 -11.21
N PHE A 591 3.07 24.93 -10.77
CA PHE A 591 1.66 24.53 -10.75
C PHE A 591 0.74 25.71 -11.03
N GLU A 592 -0.44 25.41 -11.56
CA GLU A 592 -1.51 26.38 -11.85
C GLU A 592 -2.75 26.14 -10.98
N LEU A 593 -3.45 27.23 -10.69
CA LEU A 593 -4.75 27.30 -10.05
C LEU A 593 -5.73 27.97 -11.00
N SER A 594 -6.76 27.25 -11.42
CA SER A 594 -7.90 27.79 -12.16
C SER A 594 -9.11 27.95 -11.23
N LEU A 595 -9.78 29.10 -11.32
CA LEU A 595 -10.96 29.42 -10.52
C LEU A 595 -12.22 29.41 -11.38
N SER A 596 -13.30 28.79 -10.90
CA SER A 596 -14.60 28.82 -11.57
C SER A 596 -15.75 29.12 -10.60
N LYS A 597 -16.75 29.88 -11.08
CA LYS A 597 -17.92 30.21 -10.25
C LYS A 597 -18.70 28.94 -9.93
N ARG A 598 -18.89 28.65 -8.64
CA ARG A 598 -19.71 27.53 -8.15
C ARG A 598 -21.03 28.01 -7.56
N GLN A 599 -22.13 27.36 -7.93
CA GLN A 599 -23.42 27.59 -7.26
C GLN A 599 -23.43 26.88 -5.89
N HIS A 600 -23.22 27.62 -4.82
CA HIS A 600 -23.21 27.08 -3.47
C HIS A 600 -24.64 26.98 -2.87
N ARG A 601 -25.00 25.80 -2.36
CA ARG A 601 -26.36 25.48 -1.89
C ARG A 601 -26.82 26.31 -0.68
N HIS A 602 -25.86 26.86 0.08
CA HIS A 602 -26.12 27.68 1.28
C HIS A 602 -25.79 29.16 1.09
N ALA A 603 -25.65 29.65 -0.15
CA ALA A 603 -25.44 31.08 -0.43
C ALA A 603 -26.67 31.93 -0.04
N ARG A 604 -26.87 32.17 1.26
CA ARG A 604 -27.82 33.15 1.78
C ARG A 604 -27.06 34.19 2.60
N ALA A 605 -27.20 35.43 2.12
CA ALA A 605 -26.77 36.72 2.67
C ALA A 605 -25.28 37.09 2.49
N PRO A 606 -24.98 38.35 2.06
CA PRO A 606 -23.65 38.95 2.19
C PRO A 606 -23.22 38.92 3.65
N SER A 607 -21.92 38.76 3.88
CA SER A 607 -21.33 38.62 5.22
C SER A 607 -21.89 39.65 6.21
N MET A 608 -22.27 39.20 7.42
CA MET A 608 -22.59 40.11 8.53
C MET A 608 -21.37 40.95 9.00
N PHE A 609 -20.20 40.77 8.37
CA PHE A 609 -18.93 41.38 8.76
C PHE A 609 -18.11 42.00 7.62
N GLY A 610 -18.63 42.11 6.39
CA GLY A 610 -17.94 42.81 5.30
C GLY A 610 -16.66 42.16 4.76
N GLN A 611 -16.37 40.89 5.08
CA GLN A 611 -15.23 40.17 4.49
C GLN A 611 -15.48 39.92 2.99
N GLU A 612 -14.56 40.41 2.16
CA GLU A 612 -14.51 40.15 0.72
C GLU A 612 -13.93 38.75 0.47
N ALA A 613 -14.47 38.02 -0.51
CA ALA A 613 -13.96 36.69 -0.84
C ALA A 613 -12.52 36.79 -1.36
N MET A 614 -11.63 36.00 -0.79
CA MET A 614 -10.19 36.02 -1.06
C MET A 614 -9.71 34.63 -1.51
N THR A 615 -8.85 34.60 -2.52
CA THR A 615 -8.15 33.38 -2.95
C THR A 615 -6.71 33.76 -3.25
N SER A 616 -5.79 32.90 -2.85
CA SER A 616 -4.35 33.14 -2.99
C SER A 616 -3.65 31.87 -3.45
N ILE A 617 -2.51 32.04 -4.11
CA ILE A 617 -1.64 30.96 -4.56
C ILE A 617 -0.23 31.21 -4.05
N GLY A 618 0.51 30.17 -3.69
CA GLY A 618 1.89 30.34 -3.28
C GLY A 618 2.57 29.10 -2.73
N LEU A 619 3.60 29.34 -1.93
CA LEU A 619 4.45 28.33 -1.33
C LEU A 619 4.40 28.42 0.19
N VAL A 620 4.27 27.26 0.84
CA VAL A 620 4.31 27.13 2.32
C VAL A 620 5.25 26.02 2.73
N ASN A 621 5.85 26.09 3.92
CA ASN A 621 6.62 24.98 4.45
C ASN A 621 5.74 24.00 5.26
N SER A 622 6.31 22.88 5.70
CA SER A 622 5.61 21.85 6.49
C SER A 622 5.09 22.31 7.86
N LYS A 623 5.54 23.47 8.36
CA LYS A 623 5.15 24.04 9.67
C LYS A 623 4.14 25.19 9.53
N PHE A 624 3.71 25.51 8.31
CA PHE A 624 2.76 26.58 8.08
C PHE A 624 1.37 26.23 8.64
N PRO A 625 0.71 27.15 9.37
CA PRO A 625 -0.64 26.93 9.88
C PRO A 625 -1.67 26.94 8.74
N LEU A 626 -2.24 25.78 8.41
CA LEU A 626 -3.22 25.64 7.32
C LEU A 626 -4.61 26.22 7.64
N VAL A 627 -4.84 26.75 8.84
CA VAL A 627 -6.08 27.38 9.29
C VAL A 627 -5.75 28.74 9.88
N GLY A 628 -6.52 29.78 9.50
CA GLY A 628 -6.35 31.15 9.98
C GLY A 628 -5.17 31.90 9.37
N LYS A 629 -4.58 31.41 8.27
CA LYS A 629 -3.51 32.06 7.50
C LYS A 629 -3.57 31.66 6.03
N GLN A 630 -3.34 32.65 5.15
CA GLN A 630 -3.14 32.45 3.72
C GLN A 630 -1.65 32.40 3.34
N PRO A 631 -1.26 31.79 2.20
CA PRO A 631 0.12 31.81 1.73
C PRO A 631 0.64 33.25 1.65
N GLY A 632 1.84 33.49 2.16
CA GLY A 632 2.44 34.82 2.26
C GLY A 632 2.23 35.54 3.60
N TRP A 633 1.32 35.08 4.47
CA TRP A 633 1.07 35.69 5.79
C TRP A 633 1.95 35.16 6.93
N THR A 634 3.02 34.46 6.58
CA THR A 634 4.15 34.23 7.48
C THR A 634 5.45 34.53 6.75
N ARG A 635 6.52 34.82 7.50
CA ARG A 635 7.90 34.88 6.96
C ARG A 635 8.40 33.56 6.35
N ARG A 636 7.62 32.48 6.48
CA ARG A 636 7.94 31.16 5.97
C ARG A 636 6.95 30.71 4.90
N SER A 637 6.42 31.67 4.16
CA SER A 637 5.48 31.46 3.08
C SER A 637 5.58 32.61 2.09
N HIS A 638 5.33 32.31 0.83
CA HIS A 638 5.25 33.30 -0.25
C HIS A 638 3.85 33.18 -0.84
N GLY A 639 3.20 34.29 -1.18
CA GLY A 639 1.86 34.23 -1.73
C GLY A 639 1.48 35.43 -2.58
N TYR A 640 0.73 35.15 -3.64
CA TYR A 640 0.11 36.14 -4.51
C TYR A 640 -1.41 36.10 -4.31
N HIS A 641 -1.99 37.26 -4.02
CA HIS A 641 -3.36 37.40 -3.52
C HIS A 641 -4.29 37.96 -4.59
N GLY A 642 -5.46 37.35 -4.74
CA GLY A 642 -6.39 37.64 -5.83
C GLY A 642 -7.32 38.81 -5.58
N ASP A 643 -7.51 39.23 -4.33
CA ASP A 643 -8.34 40.37 -3.94
C ASP A 643 -7.69 41.71 -4.26
N ASP A 644 -6.36 41.82 -4.12
CA ASP A 644 -5.63 43.08 -4.28
C ASP A 644 -4.45 43.02 -5.28
N GLY A 645 -4.11 41.84 -5.79
CA GLY A 645 -3.02 41.65 -6.74
C GLY A 645 -1.62 41.82 -6.12
N ARG A 646 -1.51 41.71 -4.80
CA ARG A 646 -0.24 41.91 -4.10
C ARG A 646 0.49 40.61 -3.80
N TYR A 647 1.80 40.74 -3.69
CA TYR A 647 2.69 39.71 -3.17
C TYR A 647 2.91 39.90 -1.66
N TYR A 648 2.91 38.78 -0.94
CA TYR A 648 3.06 38.71 0.50
C TYR A 648 4.16 37.71 0.88
N HIS A 649 5.04 38.13 1.79
CA HIS A 649 6.08 37.31 2.41
C HIS A 649 6.41 37.84 3.81
N GLY A 650 5.46 37.72 4.75
CA GLY A 650 5.53 38.53 5.96
C GLY A 650 4.44 38.23 6.98
N THR A 651 4.28 39.06 8.00
CA THR A 651 3.14 38.96 8.92
C THR A 651 1.85 39.52 8.27
N PRO A 652 0.64 39.14 8.72
CA PRO A 652 -0.62 39.66 8.14
C PRO A 652 -0.80 41.18 8.28
N PHE A 653 0.04 41.84 9.08
CA PHE A 653 0.00 43.29 9.30
C PHE A 653 0.97 44.05 8.38
N GLU A 654 1.79 43.35 7.61
CA GLU A 654 2.62 43.95 6.57
C GLU A 654 1.75 44.26 5.36
N GLN A 655 1.81 45.50 4.88
CA GLN A 655 1.15 45.86 3.63
C GLN A 655 1.89 45.11 2.51
N GLY A 656 1.19 44.22 1.80
CA GLY A 656 1.78 43.45 0.69
C GLY A 656 2.38 44.37 -0.37
N GLN A 657 3.27 43.85 -1.21
CA GLN A 657 3.90 44.62 -2.29
C GLN A 657 3.02 44.56 -3.55
N PRO A 658 2.80 45.68 -4.27
CA PRO A 658 2.19 45.63 -5.60
C PRO A 658 2.96 44.68 -6.51
N PHE A 659 2.29 43.70 -7.11
CA PHE A 659 2.98 42.64 -7.85
C PHE A 659 2.34 42.31 -9.20
N GLY A 660 1.02 42.15 -9.22
CA GLY A 660 0.30 41.79 -10.44
C GLY A 660 -1.16 42.26 -10.44
N PRO A 661 -1.93 41.92 -11.48
CA PRO A 661 -3.35 42.25 -11.52
C PRO A 661 -4.17 41.47 -10.47
N ILE A 662 -5.36 41.93 -10.16
CA ILE A 662 -6.33 41.17 -9.35
C ILE A 662 -6.81 39.96 -10.17
N PHE A 663 -7.00 38.80 -9.54
CA PHE A 663 -7.53 37.60 -10.19
C PHE A 663 -8.76 37.05 -9.47
N LYS A 664 -9.72 36.52 -10.25
CA LYS A 664 -11.01 36.00 -9.76
C LYS A 664 -11.43 34.81 -10.61
N SER A 665 -12.58 34.22 -10.27
CA SER A 665 -13.30 33.26 -11.11
C SER A 665 -13.22 33.57 -12.62
N GLY A 666 -12.77 32.59 -13.39
CA GLY A 666 -12.56 32.66 -14.85
C GLY A 666 -11.10 32.85 -15.25
N GLY A 667 -10.20 33.16 -14.31
CA GLY A 667 -8.76 33.26 -14.54
C GLY A 667 -7.99 32.01 -14.09
N THR A 668 -6.77 31.91 -14.58
CA THR A 668 -5.77 30.91 -14.14
C THR A 668 -4.51 31.64 -13.68
N VAL A 669 -4.02 31.31 -12.49
CA VAL A 669 -2.78 31.84 -11.94
C VAL A 669 -1.82 30.72 -11.64
N GLY A 670 -0.52 30.95 -11.81
CA GLY A 670 0.51 29.96 -11.55
C GLY A 670 1.50 30.40 -10.49
N CYS A 671 2.16 29.44 -9.87
CA CYS A 671 3.26 29.64 -8.95
C CYS A 671 4.30 28.56 -9.20
N GLY A 672 5.57 28.95 -9.22
CA GLY A 672 6.66 28.01 -9.39
C GLY A 672 7.87 28.39 -8.57
N ILE A 673 8.78 27.41 -8.48
CA ILE A 673 10.09 27.56 -7.90
C ILE A 673 11.13 27.25 -8.97
N ARG A 674 12.11 28.13 -9.13
CA ARG A 674 13.33 27.87 -9.88
C ARG A 674 14.48 27.71 -8.91
N ILE A 675 15.42 26.84 -9.24
CA ILE A 675 16.63 26.67 -8.46
C ILE A 675 17.80 26.98 -9.37
N ASN A 676 18.68 27.89 -8.95
CA ASN A 676 19.98 28.02 -9.59
C ASN A 676 20.83 26.82 -9.15
N PRO A 677 21.09 25.85 -10.02
CA PRO A 677 21.75 24.61 -9.61
C PRO A 677 23.23 24.81 -9.25
N ARG A 678 23.87 25.92 -9.68
CA ARG A 678 25.26 26.25 -9.37
C ARG A 678 25.42 26.86 -7.97
N THR A 679 24.49 27.72 -7.56
CA THR A 679 24.54 28.40 -6.24
C THR A 679 23.64 27.74 -5.20
N GLY A 680 22.67 26.93 -5.63
CA GLY A 680 21.61 26.38 -4.79
C GLY A 680 20.56 27.41 -4.35
N THR A 681 20.59 28.63 -4.91
CA THR A 681 19.62 29.70 -4.59
C THR A 681 18.27 29.37 -5.21
N LEU A 682 17.19 29.57 -4.45
CA LEU A 682 15.82 29.26 -4.88
C LEU A 682 15.05 30.56 -5.10
N PHE A 683 14.25 30.61 -6.16
CA PHE A 683 13.42 31.77 -6.49
C PHE A 683 11.97 31.34 -6.70
N VAL A 684 11.03 32.04 -6.06
CA VAL A 684 9.59 31.91 -6.36
C VAL A 684 9.20 32.92 -7.43
N PHE A 685 8.31 32.51 -8.33
CA PHE A 685 7.71 33.37 -9.34
C PHE A 685 6.23 33.02 -9.50
N PHE A 686 5.49 33.93 -10.14
CA PHE A 686 4.05 33.76 -10.36
C PHE A 686 3.67 34.13 -11.79
N THR A 687 2.57 33.55 -12.26
CA THR A 687 1.99 33.87 -13.57
C THR A 687 0.51 34.20 -13.42
N ASN A 688 -0.03 34.96 -14.37
CA ASN A 688 -1.46 35.25 -14.43
C ASN A 688 -1.92 35.20 -15.89
N ASN A 689 -2.88 34.32 -16.17
CA ASN A 689 -3.48 34.07 -17.48
C ASN A 689 -2.44 33.85 -18.61
N GLY A 690 -1.38 33.10 -18.30
CA GLY A 690 -0.34 32.76 -19.27
C GLY A 690 0.76 33.81 -19.44
N GLU A 691 0.82 34.82 -18.58
CA GLU A 691 1.88 35.84 -18.57
C GLU A 691 2.69 35.73 -17.26
N LEU A 692 4.02 35.81 -17.35
CA LEU A 692 4.92 35.91 -16.20
C LEU A 692 4.73 37.28 -15.51
N LEU A 693 4.51 37.27 -14.20
CA LEU A 693 4.37 38.50 -13.41
C LEU A 693 5.75 39.06 -13.05
N SER A 694 5.86 40.39 -13.06
CA SER A 694 7.04 41.11 -12.62
C SER A 694 6.63 42.32 -11.80
N GLY A 695 7.05 42.35 -10.53
CA GLY A 695 6.91 43.51 -9.65
C GLY A 695 8.01 44.55 -9.88
N GLU A 696 8.09 45.54 -8.98
CA GLU A 696 9.14 46.59 -9.01
C GLU A 696 10.55 46.00 -8.87
N ASP A 697 10.70 44.97 -8.06
CA ASP A 697 11.98 44.28 -7.78
C ASP A 697 12.27 43.11 -8.74
N GLY A 698 11.36 42.86 -9.71
CA GLY A 698 11.49 41.82 -10.73
C GLY A 698 10.44 40.71 -10.63
N ALA A 699 10.65 39.64 -11.40
CA ALA A 699 9.74 38.48 -11.49
C ALA A 699 10.06 37.36 -10.48
N TYR A 700 11.20 37.45 -9.81
CA TYR A 700 11.80 36.36 -9.04
C TYR A 700 12.16 36.83 -7.64
N GLU A 701 11.55 36.20 -6.64
CA GLU A 701 11.78 36.50 -5.22
C GLU A 701 12.58 35.37 -4.57
N GLU A 702 13.69 35.71 -3.90
CA GLU A 702 14.55 34.71 -3.27
C GLU A 702 13.85 34.00 -2.09
N CYS A 703 14.02 32.69 -1.99
CA CYS A 703 13.42 31.85 -0.97
C CYS A 703 14.47 31.37 0.05
N GLU A 704 14.26 31.66 1.33
CA GLU A 704 15.22 31.32 2.41
C GLU A 704 15.17 29.86 2.88
N HIS A 705 14.07 29.15 2.58
CA HIS A 705 13.84 27.80 3.07
C HIS A 705 13.95 26.75 1.97
N ARG A 706 14.12 25.50 2.41
CA ARG A 706 14.07 24.29 1.58
C ARG A 706 12.77 23.53 1.87
N ASN A 707 12.29 22.75 0.91
CA ASN A 707 11.04 21.96 0.98
C ASN A 707 9.76 22.80 0.99
N TRP A 708 9.48 23.44 -0.15
CA TRP A 708 8.28 24.24 -0.37
C TRP A 708 7.12 23.41 -0.90
N TYR A 709 5.97 23.48 -0.24
CA TYR A 709 4.72 22.92 -0.73
C TYR A 709 3.98 23.96 -1.55
N PRO A 710 3.55 23.62 -2.78
CA PRO A 710 2.47 24.32 -3.45
C PRO A 710 1.27 24.45 -2.51
N ALA A 711 0.69 25.64 -2.42
CA ALA A 711 -0.47 25.88 -1.58
C ALA A 711 -1.38 26.94 -2.17
N VAL A 712 -2.67 26.79 -1.85
CA VAL A 712 -3.70 27.76 -2.20
C VAL A 712 -4.50 28.13 -0.96
N GLY A 713 -4.78 29.42 -0.79
CA GLY A 713 -5.69 29.94 0.22
C GLY A 713 -7.12 29.95 -0.29
N LEU A 714 -8.05 29.47 0.53
CA LEU A 714 -9.47 29.37 0.26
C LEU A 714 -10.24 30.21 1.28
N ASP A 715 -10.61 31.41 0.87
CA ASP A 715 -11.61 32.23 1.56
C ASP A 715 -12.67 32.70 0.56
N SER A 716 -13.11 31.76 -0.28
CA SER A 716 -13.99 31.96 -1.42
C SER A 716 -14.86 30.71 -1.61
N TYR A 717 -16.05 30.89 -2.22
CA TYR A 717 -16.92 29.79 -2.62
C TYR A 717 -16.64 29.27 -4.04
N ASP A 718 -15.67 29.86 -4.74
CA ASP A 718 -15.28 29.41 -6.08
C ASP A 718 -14.78 27.96 -6.04
N ALA A 719 -15.02 27.25 -7.13
CA ALA A 719 -14.40 25.94 -7.36
C ALA A 719 -12.97 26.15 -7.85
N LEU A 720 -12.05 25.40 -7.25
CA LEU A 720 -10.63 25.45 -7.54
C LEU A 720 -10.23 24.17 -8.27
N HIS A 721 -9.40 24.32 -9.30
CA HIS A 721 -8.75 23.25 -10.03
C HIS A 721 -7.24 23.47 -10.01
N LEU A 722 -6.49 22.47 -9.55
CA LEU A 722 -5.02 22.48 -9.56
C LEU A 722 -4.46 21.67 -10.72
N ASN A 723 -3.51 22.25 -11.45
CA ASN A 723 -2.74 21.56 -12.47
C ASN A 723 -1.24 21.57 -12.10
N PHE A 724 -0.67 20.39 -11.89
CA PHE A 724 0.75 20.16 -11.62
C PHE A 724 1.51 19.67 -12.87
N GLY A 725 0.85 19.63 -14.03
CA GLY A 725 1.40 19.07 -15.27
C GLY A 725 0.58 17.92 -15.86
N GLN A 726 -0.52 17.54 -15.20
CA GLN A 726 -1.47 16.56 -15.74
C GLN A 726 -2.14 17.07 -17.02
N GLU A 727 -2.27 18.39 -17.14
CA GLU A 727 -2.85 19.09 -18.28
C GLU A 727 -1.86 20.13 -18.83
N PRO A 728 -1.95 20.51 -20.11
CA PRO A 728 -1.14 21.60 -20.64
C PRO A 728 -1.35 22.90 -19.86
N PHE A 729 -0.25 23.50 -19.39
CA PHE A 729 -0.28 24.78 -18.67
C PHE A 729 -0.76 25.91 -19.57
N VAL A 730 -1.45 26.89 -18.97
CA VAL A 730 -1.81 28.16 -19.63
C VAL A 730 -0.55 28.98 -19.90
N TYR A 731 0.42 29.01 -18.97
CA TYR A 731 1.76 29.52 -19.24
C TYR A 731 2.58 28.51 -20.02
N GLY A 732 2.33 28.42 -21.33
CA GLY A 732 2.85 27.33 -22.18
C GLY A 732 4.39 27.23 -22.28
N ALA A 733 5.12 28.33 -22.06
CA ALA A 733 6.59 28.34 -22.14
C ALA A 733 7.27 27.61 -20.97
N ILE A 734 6.57 27.43 -19.83
CA ILE A 734 7.21 26.96 -18.59
C ILE A 734 7.83 25.57 -18.69
N THR A 735 7.24 24.69 -19.50
CA THR A 735 7.74 23.33 -19.67
C THR A 735 9.12 23.34 -20.31
N ASP A 736 9.29 24.14 -21.36
CA ASP A 736 10.58 24.30 -22.03
C ASP A 736 11.57 25.01 -21.12
N GLU A 737 11.15 26.11 -20.48
CA GLU A 737 11.99 26.87 -19.55
C GLU A 737 12.53 26.01 -18.40
N LEU A 738 11.72 25.11 -17.83
CA LEU A 738 12.15 24.21 -16.76
C LEU A 738 13.09 23.11 -17.27
N PHE A 739 12.85 22.56 -18.47
CA PHE A 739 13.76 21.57 -19.06
C PHE A 739 15.09 22.19 -19.50
N GLU A 740 15.09 23.43 -19.97
CA GLU A 740 16.29 24.18 -20.33
C GLU A 740 17.19 24.49 -19.13
N GLU A 741 16.67 24.45 -17.89
CA GLU A 741 17.51 24.60 -16.68
C GLU A 741 18.53 23.44 -16.52
N CYS A 742 18.32 22.33 -17.22
CA CYS A 742 19.27 21.23 -17.29
C CYS A 742 20.32 21.40 -18.41
N ASN A 743 20.17 22.38 -19.29
CA ASN A 743 21.15 22.63 -20.36
C ASN A 743 22.50 22.99 -19.75
N ASP A 744 23.57 22.43 -20.31
CA ASP A 744 24.95 22.56 -19.81
C ASP A 744 25.17 22.10 -18.36
N MET A 745 24.21 21.39 -17.75
CA MET A 745 24.31 20.83 -16.40
C MET A 745 24.57 19.32 -16.41
N ALA A 746 25.04 18.78 -17.54
CA ALA A 746 25.31 17.35 -17.74
C ALA A 746 26.08 16.73 -16.56
N THR A 747 27.20 17.34 -16.14
CA THR A 747 28.00 16.85 -15.01
C THR A 747 27.19 16.80 -13.71
N ALA A 748 26.47 17.87 -13.36
CA ALA A 748 25.72 17.95 -12.10
C ALA A 748 24.52 17.00 -12.07
N VAL A 749 23.81 16.87 -13.19
CA VAL A 749 22.72 15.89 -13.35
C VAL A 749 23.29 14.47 -13.22
N SER A 750 24.49 14.23 -13.76
CA SER A 750 25.16 12.92 -13.72
C SER A 750 25.68 12.54 -12.35
N GLU A 751 26.19 13.50 -11.56
CA GLU A 751 26.58 13.24 -10.18
C GLU A 751 25.37 12.89 -9.31
N GLN A 752 24.21 13.51 -9.58
CA GLN A 752 22.98 13.28 -8.79
C GLN A 752 22.17 12.06 -9.25
N LEU A 753 22.14 11.76 -10.55
CA LEU A 753 21.35 10.66 -11.14
C LEU A 753 22.21 9.46 -11.59
N GLN A 754 23.54 9.56 -11.51
CA GLN A 754 24.54 8.49 -11.71
C GLN A 754 24.45 7.71 -13.04
N TRP A 755 24.06 8.36 -14.13
CA TRP A 755 23.79 7.73 -15.43
C TRP A 755 24.91 7.75 -16.50
N TYR A 756 26.04 8.46 -16.30
CA TYR A 756 27.11 8.59 -17.32
C TYR A 756 28.11 7.42 -17.35
N ASP A 757 28.24 6.68 -16.25
CA ASP A 757 29.10 5.49 -16.18
C ASP A 757 28.41 4.24 -16.73
N ILE A 758 27.29 4.41 -17.45
CA ILE A 758 26.38 3.33 -17.80
C ILE A 758 26.46 2.99 -19.30
N SER A 759 26.91 1.77 -19.60
CA SER A 759 26.85 1.16 -20.93
C SER A 759 25.77 0.08 -21.01
N ASP A 760 25.29 -0.23 -22.22
CA ASP A 760 24.39 -1.39 -22.43
C ASP A 760 25.07 -2.74 -22.07
N SER A 761 26.39 -2.74 -21.79
CA SER A 761 27.22 -3.90 -21.47
C SER A 761 27.60 -4.06 -19.98
N ASP A 762 27.15 -3.21 -19.05
CA ASP A 762 27.56 -3.24 -17.63
C ASP A 762 27.12 -4.49 -16.83
N GLY A 763 26.64 -5.54 -17.51
CA GLY A 763 26.42 -6.87 -16.96
C GLY A 763 27.66 -7.77 -16.96
N GLU A 764 28.81 -7.30 -17.46
CA GLU A 764 30.10 -7.97 -17.27
C GLU A 764 30.58 -7.67 -15.85
N SER A 765 30.54 -8.69 -14.99
CA SER A 765 31.18 -8.63 -13.67
C SER A 765 32.62 -8.15 -13.83
N SER A 766 32.99 -7.15 -13.03
CA SER A 766 34.37 -6.74 -12.80
C SER A 766 35.14 -7.87 -12.09
N ASP A 767 35.45 -8.92 -12.84
CA ASP A 767 36.46 -9.90 -12.49
C ASP A 767 37.54 -9.77 -13.58
N ASP A 768 38.75 -9.38 -13.16
CA ASP A 768 40.03 -9.39 -13.89
C ASP A 768 40.72 -8.02 -14.03
N GLU A 769 41.26 -7.52 -12.91
CA GLU A 769 42.61 -6.92 -12.92
C GLU A 769 43.42 -7.45 -11.73
N GLU A 770 43.57 -8.78 -11.65
CA GLU A 770 44.79 -9.38 -11.11
C GLU A 770 45.66 -9.81 -12.30
N ASN A 771 46.73 -9.05 -12.60
CA ASN A 771 48.09 -9.58 -12.63
C ASN A 771 49.12 -8.56 -13.15
N ASN A 772 50.11 -8.36 -12.29
CA ASN A 772 51.55 -8.33 -12.58
C ASN A 772 52.06 -7.31 -13.60
N ASP A 773 52.81 -6.33 -13.09
CA ASP A 773 54.21 -6.22 -13.49
C ASP A 773 55.09 -5.87 -12.28
N ASP A 774 55.81 -6.89 -11.81
CA ASP A 774 57.08 -6.72 -11.11
C ASP A 774 58.06 -6.02 -12.06
N ASN A 775 58.53 -4.83 -11.69
CA ASN A 775 59.88 -4.37 -12.05
C ASN A 775 60.33 -3.27 -11.09
N ASP A 776 61.12 -3.71 -10.10
CA ASP A 776 62.45 -3.20 -9.76
C ASP A 776 62.66 -1.68 -9.86
N SER A 777 62.78 -1.00 -8.72
CA SER A 777 64.06 -0.48 -8.21
C SER A 777 63.90 0.67 -7.21
N GLY A 778 64.63 0.55 -6.10
CA GLY A 778 65.34 1.69 -5.48
C GLY A 778 64.62 2.48 -4.39
N ASP A 779 65.13 2.33 -3.16
CA ASP A 779 65.38 3.36 -2.15
C ASP A 779 64.20 4.22 -1.63
N GLY A 780 63.97 4.41 -0.33
CA GLY A 780 64.78 4.11 0.83
C GLY A 780 64.02 4.46 2.11
N PHE A 781 64.56 3.96 3.21
CA PHE A 781 64.15 4.27 4.57
C PHE A 781 64.34 5.74 4.93
N GLY A 782 63.40 6.29 5.70
CA GLY A 782 63.54 7.50 6.51
C GLY A 782 62.20 7.80 7.18
N SER A 783 61.91 7.24 8.35
CA SER A 783 62.24 7.76 9.69
C SER A 783 61.65 9.14 9.99
N ASP A 784 60.87 9.14 11.08
CA ASP A 784 60.74 10.18 12.10
C ASP A 784 59.51 11.11 12.12
N ALA A 785 58.98 11.13 13.35
CA ALA A 785 58.51 12.28 14.11
C ALA A 785 57.06 12.77 13.92
N ASP A 786 56.22 12.20 14.78
CA ASP A 786 55.49 12.89 15.87
C ASP A 786 55.71 14.41 16.08
N MET A 787 54.65 15.07 16.59
CA MET A 787 54.46 16.49 16.96
C MET A 787 54.06 17.42 15.80
N SER A 788 53.08 18.33 15.91
CA SER A 788 52.40 18.95 17.06
C SER A 788 51.10 19.64 16.61
N ASP A 789 50.27 19.92 17.61
CA ASP A 789 49.08 20.77 17.64
C ASP A 789 49.20 22.19 17.02
N GLU A 790 48.00 22.78 16.84
CA GLU A 790 47.68 24.23 16.86
C GLU A 790 48.10 25.05 15.63
N GLU A 791 47.32 25.96 15.05
CA GLU A 791 45.99 26.52 15.28
C GLU A 791 45.71 27.47 14.07
N LEU A 792 44.47 27.96 13.92
CA LEU A 792 44.06 29.18 13.19
C LEU A 792 43.90 29.11 11.65
N ALA A 793 42.64 28.99 11.20
CA ALA A 793 41.91 30.07 10.52
C ALA A 793 40.46 29.65 10.24
#